data_AF-A0A1M7MXI3-F1
#
_entry.id   AF-A0A1M7MXI3-F1
#
_cell.length_a   1.000
_cell.length_b   1.000
_cell.length_c   1.000
_cell.angle_alpha   90.00
_cell.angle_beta   90.00
_cell.angle_gamma   90.00
#
_symmetry.space_group_name_H-M   'P 1'
#
loop_
_entity.id
_entity.type
_entity.pdbx_description
1 polymer ?
#
loop_
_entity_poly.entity_id
_entity_poly.type
_entity_poly.pdbx_seq_one_letter_code
_entity_poly.pdbx_strand_id
1 'polypeptide(L)'
;MKLTTCTFLFVLFLSFTHIRAQTEGENKNYIPNITVSTPQAASLSKVGEIPIDISTGRINYTIPIFEIKEGNFTMPINLSYNYSGLLLSETPGYAGVGWTFNIGGSIMHSVNGLNDENHEYNKEYVYKYLNKLPPYDDVTSPAGRTTIQHFLENIANGIFDGEPDKYNVNAGNLSCSFYLDKNNNPIFLKNENYKLSGYSYSGFTLTDDQGINYVFNIALGADFISSSDINYNYTSSFLLKEINFPNTTNKITFEYDSNPISYNDSNQSQSIIKTSNQIAYSNLSLRTNTTTTVLNTLKLKKIITSTYTIELQYNTNPAEPAIAVITNLSVKDKSSNSVKSYDFSYSGWTGRRTNLMNVKYNGAITNEMEYDMSTPYPIIADNSDYYKKDLWGYYNEKGRPAIYSSINIDSNPNIKPDYNSTKIGALTKITYQTKGYSLIEYEPNKVLMQSGEYNFPYAADALTEKNYGANAQSNGETKIDDTLEITKAPVSLSLNYSLRNLTSYPRTDNRRDAKVLLVKIDDQTTIYSTSKGWDFEGNWLGVATVNGTATAYISTAGKYKLVAISDPGTTASLTTKLEQLPDNFNQTVGGIRIKQIKNCDFNGECITTAYNYEQNAKSTGIMLQRPKFYSGYYIQDNTGCNSTYVRQDFYNYTSVYPLSNFRGSPVLYKTVEKSDFGKNQNNQLLSNGKTIFTYYGQPSANSLVDEENYFYTGLLKTKTIKNEANVVLTNQANTYLFGEKRDIPQYVYALEVKAVRETWLPAGNVIGSGCILPYPRPMNDYQVNQFRHEAKNYGLLTDENKSFYYGQEITQTTANNYNLNTGYLTNQINTNSKGETLETKYSYATDAVMAGEPLRDLLISKNMIGSPLKIESYNNGNKLSEKVTKYGSYTPTGQSLLLPQYIYAKKGNIVPDQLEKKITFDSYDTFGNITQYTPENGSPVTIIWGYIKSVPIAKIENATNAEVAAALGLSDINSIDESSLAGINNLRTTLPNAMITTYTYIPLVGVSTITDPKGDKITYT
;
A
#
# COMPACT_ATOMS: atom_id res chain seq x y z
N MET A 1 51.26 -38.17 -47.36
CA MET A 1 50.01 -38.97 -47.46
C MET A 1 48.88 -38.08 -46.91
N LYS A 2 47.77 -37.83 -47.61
CA LYS A 2 46.72 -38.77 -48.10
C LYS A 2 46.07 -39.56 -46.94
N LEU A 3 44.76 -39.54 -46.71
CA LEU A 3 43.65 -38.76 -47.33
C LEU A 3 42.42 -38.70 -46.38
N THR A 4 41.35 -38.05 -46.83
CA THR A 4 39.96 -37.90 -46.30
C THR A 4 39.22 -39.24 -46.05
N THR A 5 37.96 -39.41 -45.56
CA THR A 5 36.67 -38.62 -45.43
C THR A 5 35.69 -39.49 -44.56
N CYS A 6 34.53 -39.13 -43.95
CA CYS A 6 33.78 -37.89 -43.64
C CYS A 6 32.58 -38.15 -42.64
N THR A 7 31.77 -37.10 -42.35
CA THR A 7 30.30 -37.07 -42.03
C THR A 7 29.63 -37.68 -40.75
N PHE A 8 28.99 -36.78 -39.97
CA PHE A 8 27.67 -36.85 -39.28
C PHE A 8 27.49 -37.81 -38.07
N LEU A 9 26.69 -37.53 -37.00
CA LEU A 9 25.46 -36.70 -36.83
C LEU A 9 25.20 -36.31 -35.32
N PHE A 10 24.70 -35.10 -35.03
CA PHE A 10 23.84 -34.67 -33.86
C PHE A 10 24.40 -34.78 -32.39
N VAL A 11 23.95 -34.01 -31.37
CA VAL A 11 23.10 -32.78 -31.27
C VAL A 11 23.32 -32.01 -29.93
N LEU A 12 22.87 -30.75 -29.87
CA LEU A 12 22.52 -29.90 -28.70
C LEU A 12 23.40 -29.90 -27.43
N PHE A 13 23.96 -28.72 -27.09
CA PHE A 13 23.62 -28.04 -25.82
C PHE A 13 23.94 -26.53 -25.93
N LEU A 14 22.90 -25.69 -25.94
CA LEU A 14 23.00 -24.23 -25.85
C LEU A 14 22.44 -23.82 -24.49
N SER A 15 23.24 -23.12 -23.68
CA SER A 15 22.82 -22.57 -22.38
C SER A 15 23.10 -21.07 -22.32
N PHE A 16 22.22 -20.33 -21.63
CA PHE A 16 22.08 -18.88 -21.80
C PHE A 16 23.14 -18.08 -21.04
N THR A 17 23.89 -17.23 -21.75
CA THR A 17 24.68 -16.12 -21.16
C THR A 17 24.10 -14.78 -21.60
N HIS A 18 23.24 -14.17 -20.79
CA HIS A 18 22.67 -12.84 -21.05
C HIS A 18 23.67 -11.70 -20.78
N ILE A 19 24.70 -11.59 -21.62
CA ILE A 19 25.58 -10.42 -21.64
C ILE A 19 24.80 -9.24 -22.27
N ARG A 20 24.16 -8.41 -21.44
CA ARG A 20 23.53 -7.15 -21.87
C ARG A 20 24.59 -6.06 -22.08
N ALA A 21 25.37 -6.18 -23.16
CA ALA A 21 26.41 -5.22 -23.55
C ALA A 21 26.30 -4.82 -25.04
N GLN A 22 25.10 -4.43 -25.48
CA GLN A 22 24.84 -3.78 -26.77
C GLN A 22 23.41 -3.20 -26.80
N THR A 23 23.29 -1.88 -26.63
CA THR A 23 22.02 -1.13 -26.69
C THR A 23 22.00 -0.17 -27.87
N GLU A 24 22.00 -0.70 -29.09
CA GLU A 24 21.70 0.10 -30.30
C GLU A 24 20.21 0.49 -30.44
N GLY A 25 19.35 0.00 -29.53
CA GLY A 25 17.91 0.15 -29.60
C GLY A 25 17.38 1.58 -29.44
N GLU A 26 18.08 2.48 -28.73
CA GLU A 26 17.52 3.78 -28.36
C GLU A 26 17.26 4.75 -29.53
N ASN A 27 17.91 4.55 -30.68
CA ASN A 27 17.59 5.33 -31.89
C ASN A 27 16.16 5.05 -32.41
N LYS A 28 15.52 3.96 -31.95
CA LYS A 28 14.16 3.57 -32.35
C LYS A 28 13.05 4.22 -31.51
N ASN A 29 13.34 4.90 -30.39
CA ASN A 29 12.28 5.48 -29.56
C ASN A 29 11.47 6.58 -30.26
N TYR A 30 12.03 7.15 -31.34
CA TYR A 30 11.40 8.20 -32.15
C TYR A 30 11.10 7.78 -33.60
N ILE A 31 11.40 6.53 -34.00
CA ILE A 31 10.99 6.00 -35.31
C ILE A 31 10.02 4.85 -35.04
N PRO A 32 8.80 4.84 -35.59
CA PRO A 32 7.85 3.75 -35.41
C PRO A 32 8.52 2.39 -35.74
N ASN A 33 8.80 1.60 -34.71
CA ASN A 33 9.43 0.29 -34.88
C ASN A 33 8.36 -0.72 -35.29
N ILE A 34 8.03 -0.75 -36.60
CA ILE A 34 6.99 -1.61 -37.18
C ILE A 34 7.46 -3.07 -37.26
N THR A 35 7.68 -3.68 -36.09
CA THR A 35 7.95 -5.12 -35.92
C THR A 35 6.79 -5.73 -35.15
N VAL A 36 5.95 -6.52 -35.82
CA VAL A 36 4.85 -7.22 -35.16
C VAL A 36 5.39 -8.37 -34.30
N SER A 37 5.03 -8.41 -33.02
CA SER A 37 5.14 -9.61 -32.21
C SER A 37 4.09 -10.61 -32.68
N THR A 38 4.48 -11.86 -32.97
CA THR A 38 3.52 -12.88 -33.43
C THR A 38 2.58 -13.28 -32.29
N PRO A 39 1.31 -13.65 -32.58
CA PRO A 39 0.39 -14.17 -31.57
C PRO A 39 0.96 -15.39 -30.81
N GLN A 40 1.75 -16.22 -31.49
CA GLN A 40 2.44 -17.37 -30.90
C GLN A 40 3.46 -16.93 -29.82
N ALA A 41 4.24 -15.88 -30.07
CA ALA A 41 5.19 -15.34 -29.09
C ALA A 41 4.47 -14.78 -27.84
N ALA A 42 3.27 -14.22 -28.00
CA ALA A 42 2.44 -13.80 -26.87
C ALA A 42 1.73 -14.96 -26.15
N SER A 43 1.50 -16.10 -26.81
CA SER A 43 0.87 -17.28 -26.18
C SER A 43 1.80 -18.15 -25.34
N LEU A 44 3.12 -18.11 -25.60
CA LEU A 44 4.11 -18.98 -24.95
C LEU A 44 4.33 -18.70 -23.45
N SER A 45 3.90 -17.53 -22.95
CA SER A 45 4.08 -17.12 -21.55
C SER A 45 2.90 -17.44 -20.62
N LYS A 46 1.92 -18.25 -21.05
CA LYS A 46 0.58 -18.33 -20.44
C LYS A 46 0.41 -19.18 -19.16
N VAL A 47 1.50 -19.61 -18.51
CA VAL A 47 1.48 -20.10 -17.11
C VAL A 47 2.66 -19.48 -16.36
N GLY A 48 2.49 -18.23 -15.91
CA GLY A 48 3.44 -17.54 -15.05
C GLY A 48 3.18 -17.81 -13.57
N GLU A 49 4.21 -17.69 -12.73
CA GLU A 49 4.06 -17.67 -11.27
C GLU A 49 3.13 -16.51 -10.86
N ILE A 50 2.16 -16.78 -9.97
CA ILE A 50 1.34 -15.72 -9.36
C ILE A 50 2.26 -14.80 -8.55
N PRO A 51 2.33 -13.49 -8.86
CA PRO A 51 3.21 -12.59 -8.11
C PRO A 51 2.68 -12.35 -6.69
N ILE A 52 3.61 -12.22 -5.75
CA ILE A 52 3.35 -11.76 -4.39
C ILE A 52 4.24 -10.56 -4.08
N ASP A 53 3.78 -9.67 -3.20
CA ASP A 53 4.70 -8.78 -2.51
C ASP A 53 5.44 -9.58 -1.44
N ILE A 54 6.63 -10.07 -1.78
CA ILE A 54 7.46 -10.91 -0.91
C ILE A 54 7.77 -10.21 0.43
N SER A 55 7.75 -8.87 0.49
CA SER A 55 8.04 -8.11 1.71
C SER A 55 6.87 -8.10 2.72
N THR A 56 5.64 -8.32 2.27
CA THR A 56 4.43 -8.41 3.12
C THR A 56 3.79 -9.80 3.11
N GLY A 57 4.18 -10.66 2.16
CA GLY A 57 3.56 -11.95 1.89
C GLY A 57 2.17 -11.86 1.23
N ARG A 58 1.71 -10.65 0.86
CA ARG A 58 0.39 -10.44 0.24
C ARG A 58 0.40 -10.84 -1.24
N ILE A 59 -0.70 -11.41 -1.72
CA ILE A 59 -0.92 -11.62 -3.16
C ILE A 59 -0.93 -10.28 -3.92
N ASN A 60 -0.39 -10.28 -5.15
CA ASN A 60 -0.46 -9.14 -6.07
C ASN A 60 -0.62 -9.68 -7.51
N TYR A 61 -1.82 -10.18 -7.81
CA TYR A 61 -2.11 -10.82 -9.09
C TYR A 61 -2.90 -9.90 -10.01
N THR A 62 -2.47 -9.75 -11.26
CA THR A 62 -3.11 -8.85 -12.24
C THR A 62 -3.54 -9.59 -13.50
N ILE A 63 -4.79 -9.39 -13.92
CA ILE A 63 -5.31 -9.81 -15.23
C ILE A 63 -5.38 -8.56 -16.13
N PRO A 64 -4.54 -8.45 -17.17
CA PRO A 64 -4.67 -7.37 -18.16
C PRO A 64 -5.96 -7.58 -18.96
N ILE A 65 -6.79 -6.54 -19.05
CA ILE A 65 -8.04 -6.56 -19.82
C ILE A 65 -7.78 -5.90 -21.17
N PHE A 66 -7.47 -4.60 -21.16
CA PHE A 66 -7.25 -3.80 -22.36
C PHE A 66 -6.15 -2.75 -22.12
N GLU A 67 -5.63 -2.12 -23.17
CA GLU A 67 -4.67 -1.03 -23.04
C GLU A 67 -5.14 0.14 -23.91
N ILE A 68 -5.54 1.24 -23.27
CA ILE A 68 -5.89 2.47 -23.98
C ILE A 68 -4.61 3.01 -24.59
N LYS A 69 -4.62 3.28 -25.90
CA LYS A 69 -3.55 3.93 -26.66
C LYS A 69 -4.08 5.19 -27.32
N GLU A 70 -3.30 6.27 -27.25
CA GLU A 70 -3.56 7.55 -27.92
C GLU A 70 -2.20 8.18 -28.27
N GLY A 71 -1.80 8.11 -29.55
CA GLY A 71 -0.41 8.38 -29.95
C GLY A 71 0.59 7.51 -29.18
N ASN A 72 1.56 8.15 -28.52
CA ASN A 72 2.56 7.48 -27.69
C ASN A 72 2.08 7.17 -26.25
N PHE A 73 0.91 7.67 -25.83
CA PHE A 73 0.39 7.41 -24.48
C PHE A 73 -0.22 6.01 -24.39
N THR A 74 0.05 5.31 -23.28
CA THR A 74 -0.56 4.03 -22.94
C THR A 74 -1.12 4.04 -21.52
N MET A 75 -2.33 3.51 -21.34
CA MET A 75 -2.99 3.37 -20.04
C MET A 75 -3.62 1.98 -19.91
N PRO A 76 -3.08 1.09 -19.05
CA PRO A 76 -3.53 -0.30 -18.94
C PRO A 76 -4.79 -0.43 -18.09
N ILE A 77 -5.88 -0.90 -18.71
CA ILE A 77 -7.08 -1.36 -18.01
C ILE A 77 -6.86 -2.79 -17.55
N ASN A 78 -6.97 -3.04 -16.25
CA ASN A 78 -6.68 -4.34 -15.66
C ASN A 78 -7.50 -4.61 -14.40
N LEU A 79 -7.65 -5.89 -14.06
CA LEU A 79 -8.12 -6.33 -12.75
C LEU A 79 -6.90 -6.66 -11.88
N SER A 80 -6.83 -6.16 -10.65
CA SER A 80 -5.77 -6.54 -9.70
C SER A 80 -6.36 -7.09 -8.40
N TYR A 81 -5.93 -8.29 -8.02
CA TYR A 81 -6.26 -8.94 -6.76
C TYR A 81 -5.14 -8.72 -5.74
N ASN A 82 -5.49 -8.04 -4.65
CA ASN A 82 -4.53 -7.52 -3.66
C ASN A 82 -5.00 -7.79 -2.21
N TYR A 83 -5.60 -8.95 -2.01
CA TYR A 83 -6.30 -9.31 -0.77
C TYR A 83 -5.34 -9.65 0.37
N SER A 84 -5.57 -9.05 1.55
CA SER A 84 -4.87 -9.38 2.80
C SER A 84 -5.79 -10.02 3.85
N GLY A 85 -7.00 -10.42 3.47
CA GLY A 85 -8.03 -10.99 4.34
C GLY A 85 -9.29 -10.13 4.38
N LEU A 86 -10.39 -10.71 4.86
CA LEU A 86 -11.70 -10.07 4.89
C LEU A 86 -11.74 -8.93 5.90
N LEU A 87 -11.82 -7.68 5.46
CA LEU A 87 -12.13 -6.55 6.34
C LEU A 87 -13.66 -6.44 6.54
N LEU A 88 -14.10 -6.13 7.77
CA LEU A 88 -15.53 -6.12 8.10
C LEU A 88 -16.29 -4.95 7.45
N SER A 89 -15.70 -3.75 7.44
CA SER A 89 -16.30 -2.54 6.86
C SER A 89 -15.94 -2.32 5.38
N GLU A 90 -15.02 -3.11 4.81
CA GLU A 90 -14.63 -2.98 3.40
C GLU A 90 -15.85 -3.09 2.46
N THR A 91 -16.08 -2.02 1.71
CA THR A 91 -17.05 -1.97 0.62
C THR A 91 -16.34 -2.39 -0.67
N PRO A 92 -16.76 -3.47 -1.34
CA PRO A 92 -16.06 -3.97 -2.51
C PRO A 92 -16.21 -3.02 -3.71
N GLY A 93 -15.12 -2.89 -4.47
CA GLY A 93 -15.11 -2.10 -5.71
C GLY A 93 -15.78 -2.81 -6.89
N TYR A 94 -15.66 -2.20 -8.07
CA TYR A 94 -16.34 -2.63 -9.30
C TYR A 94 -15.98 -4.03 -9.85
N ALA A 95 -15.13 -4.81 -9.16
CA ALA A 95 -14.80 -6.20 -9.48
C ALA A 95 -15.08 -7.19 -8.31
N GLY A 96 -15.80 -6.77 -7.27
CA GLY A 96 -16.12 -7.61 -6.12
C GLY A 96 -15.02 -7.62 -5.04
N VAL A 97 -15.11 -8.55 -4.10
CA VAL A 97 -14.23 -8.62 -2.92
C VAL A 97 -12.78 -8.89 -3.32
N GLY A 98 -11.85 -8.09 -2.79
CA GLY A 98 -10.40 -8.22 -3.00
C GLY A 98 -9.88 -7.86 -4.40
N TRP A 99 -10.76 -7.57 -5.36
CA TRP A 99 -10.40 -7.15 -6.72
C TRP A 99 -10.62 -5.66 -6.96
N THR A 100 -9.58 -4.96 -7.39
CA THR A 100 -9.68 -3.59 -7.92
C THR A 100 -9.81 -3.66 -9.45
N PHE A 101 -10.84 -3.00 -10.00
CA PHE A 101 -10.93 -2.75 -11.44
C PHE A 101 -10.21 -1.43 -11.74
N ASN A 102 -8.98 -1.50 -12.24
CA ASN A 102 -8.17 -0.34 -12.55
C ASN A 102 -8.64 0.26 -13.89
N ILE A 103 -9.59 1.18 -13.82
CA ILE A 103 -10.21 1.87 -14.96
C ILE A 103 -10.68 3.28 -14.56
N GLY A 104 -10.56 4.25 -15.47
CA GLY A 104 -10.75 5.65 -15.12
C GLY A 104 -9.60 6.20 -14.26
N GLY A 105 -9.91 7.17 -13.41
CA GLY A 105 -9.00 7.71 -12.42
C GLY A 105 -9.71 8.67 -11.47
N SER A 106 -9.08 8.97 -10.34
CA SER A 106 -9.56 9.96 -9.38
C SER A 106 -8.43 10.57 -8.55
N ILE A 107 -8.73 11.70 -7.93
CA ILE A 107 -8.05 12.17 -6.73
C ILE A 107 -8.95 11.86 -5.56
N MET A 108 -8.52 10.97 -4.67
CA MET A 108 -9.20 10.68 -3.40
C MET A 108 -8.76 11.69 -2.34
N HIS A 109 -9.72 12.30 -1.67
CA HIS A 109 -9.51 13.27 -0.60
C HIS A 109 -9.70 12.57 0.76
N SER A 110 -8.65 12.57 1.57
CA SER A 110 -8.62 11.96 2.90
C SER A 110 -8.53 13.06 3.94
N VAL A 111 -9.64 13.30 4.64
CA VAL A 111 -9.72 14.35 5.67
C VAL A 111 -8.94 13.92 6.91
N ASN A 112 -8.09 14.81 7.42
CA ASN A 112 -7.37 14.66 8.69
C ASN A 112 -7.85 15.78 9.62
N GLY A 113 -8.10 15.50 10.91
CA GLY A 113 -8.67 16.52 11.81
C GLY A 113 -10.07 17.00 11.38
N LEU A 114 -10.15 18.18 10.76
CA LEU A 114 -11.37 18.80 10.23
C LEU A 114 -11.21 19.14 8.74
N ASN A 115 -12.30 19.29 7.99
CA ASN A 115 -12.20 19.49 6.55
C ASN A 115 -11.62 20.87 6.15
N ASP A 116 -10.62 20.87 5.26
CA ASP A 116 -9.98 22.05 4.69
C ASP A 116 -11.00 23.07 4.14
N GLU A 117 -12.06 22.58 3.47
CA GLU A 117 -13.06 23.39 2.77
C GLU A 117 -13.76 24.43 3.66
N ASN A 118 -13.90 24.16 4.96
CA ASN A 118 -14.48 25.11 5.94
C ASN A 118 -13.43 25.74 6.88
N HIS A 119 -12.20 25.21 6.90
CA HIS A 119 -11.19 25.50 7.92
C HIS A 119 -9.87 26.06 7.36
N GLU A 120 -9.77 26.29 6.05
CA GLU A 120 -8.57 26.73 5.30
C GLU A 120 -7.76 27.85 5.99
N TYR A 121 -8.44 28.83 6.60
CA TYR A 121 -7.82 29.95 7.31
C TYR A 121 -6.96 29.53 8.52
N ASN A 122 -7.21 28.36 9.11
CA ASN A 122 -6.42 27.82 10.22
C ASN A 122 -4.99 27.44 9.79
N LYS A 123 -4.75 27.11 8.51
CA LYS A 123 -3.40 26.83 7.99
C LYS A 123 -2.44 27.99 8.21
N GLU A 124 -2.94 29.22 8.07
CA GLU A 124 -2.17 30.45 8.31
C GLU A 124 -1.90 30.65 9.81
N TYR A 125 -2.80 30.23 10.71
CA TYR A 125 -2.55 30.25 12.16
C TYR A 125 -1.53 29.18 12.58
N VAL A 126 -1.66 27.94 12.10
CA VAL A 126 -0.68 26.84 12.31
C VAL A 126 0.70 27.25 11.82
N TYR A 127 0.78 27.81 10.60
CA TYR A 127 2.04 28.33 10.05
C TYR A 127 2.63 29.47 10.88
N LYS A 128 1.83 30.46 11.30
CA LYS A 128 2.31 31.57 12.13
C LYS A 128 2.78 31.08 13.50
N TYR A 129 2.06 30.18 14.15
CA TYR A 129 2.43 29.59 15.44
C TYR A 129 3.77 28.86 15.37
N LEU A 130 3.92 27.94 14.40
CA LEU A 130 5.12 27.10 14.28
C LEU A 130 6.37 27.89 13.84
N ASN A 131 6.21 28.95 13.04
CA ASN A 131 7.29 29.87 12.70
C ASN A 131 7.53 30.99 13.75
N LYS A 132 6.72 31.06 14.82
CA LYS A 132 6.76 32.12 15.85
C LYS A 132 6.64 33.53 15.22
N LEU A 133 5.60 33.71 14.43
CA LEU A 133 5.23 34.97 13.78
C LEU A 133 4.02 35.60 14.50
N PRO A 134 3.86 36.94 14.46
CA PRO A 134 2.71 37.61 15.07
C PRO A 134 1.36 37.01 14.64
N PRO A 135 0.44 36.74 15.59
CA PRO A 135 0.45 37.14 17.00
C PRO A 135 1.02 36.09 17.99
N TYR A 136 1.78 35.10 17.52
CA TYR A 136 2.30 33.98 18.32
C TYR A 136 3.82 34.04 18.59
N ASP A 137 4.47 35.15 18.25
CA ASP A 137 5.88 35.42 18.50
C ASP A 137 6.16 35.72 19.99
N ASP A 138 5.24 36.42 20.66
CA ASP A 138 5.36 36.74 22.09
C ASP A 138 4.90 35.59 23.01
N VAL A 139 5.82 34.68 23.29
CA VAL A 139 5.64 33.64 24.34
C VAL A 139 5.75 34.19 25.77
N THR A 140 5.99 35.49 25.96
CA THR A 140 6.45 36.07 27.23
C THR A 140 5.41 36.91 27.96
N SER A 141 4.65 37.78 27.29
CA SER A 141 3.62 38.60 27.97
C SER A 141 2.36 37.79 28.31
N PRO A 142 1.52 38.27 29.23
CA PRO A 142 0.21 37.65 29.49
C PRO A 142 -0.70 37.63 28.25
N ALA A 143 -0.57 38.62 27.34
CA ALA A 143 -1.39 38.74 26.14
C ALA A 143 -0.95 37.77 25.04
N GLY A 144 0.35 37.65 24.77
CA GLY A 144 0.86 36.70 23.77
C GLY A 144 0.64 35.24 24.20
N ARG A 145 0.88 34.91 25.48
CA ARG A 145 0.53 33.60 26.05
C ARG A 145 -0.96 33.28 25.96
N THR A 146 -1.82 34.28 26.18
CA THR A 146 -3.28 34.18 25.99
C THR A 146 -3.63 33.79 24.56
N THR A 147 -3.05 34.48 23.56
CA THR A 147 -3.31 34.18 22.14
C THR A 147 -2.86 32.79 21.73
N ILE A 148 -1.69 32.35 22.21
CA ILE A 148 -1.17 30.99 21.98
C ILE A 148 -2.08 29.93 22.63
N GLN A 149 -2.43 30.11 23.90
CA GLN A 149 -3.29 29.17 24.62
C GLN A 149 -4.65 29.03 23.92
N HIS A 150 -5.31 30.14 23.57
CA HIS A 150 -6.62 30.09 22.92
C HIS A 150 -6.58 29.33 21.58
N PHE A 151 -5.50 29.49 20.81
CA PHE A 151 -5.27 28.73 19.58
C PHE A 151 -5.09 27.22 19.85
N LEU A 152 -4.31 26.84 20.87
CA LEU A 152 -4.15 25.44 21.28
C LEU A 152 -5.45 24.83 21.84
N GLU A 153 -6.26 25.61 22.54
CA GLU A 153 -7.59 25.20 23.02
C GLU A 153 -8.54 24.92 21.86
N ASN A 154 -8.59 25.79 20.86
CA ASN A 154 -9.49 25.62 19.73
C ASN A 154 -9.12 24.37 18.92
N ILE A 155 -7.83 24.04 18.75
CA ILE A 155 -7.43 22.76 18.13
C ILE A 155 -7.79 21.57 19.04
N ALA A 156 -7.44 21.63 20.34
CA ALA A 156 -7.74 20.55 21.29
C ALA A 156 -9.23 20.22 21.44
N ASN A 157 -10.10 21.20 21.17
CA ASN A 157 -11.56 21.07 21.21
C ASN A 157 -12.19 20.72 19.86
N GLY A 158 -11.42 20.59 18.77
CA GLY A 158 -11.95 20.35 17.43
C GLY A 158 -12.73 21.53 16.83
N ILE A 159 -12.32 22.76 17.14
CA ILE A 159 -12.88 24.03 16.62
C ILE A 159 -11.98 24.62 15.52
N PHE A 160 -10.66 24.54 15.71
CA PHE A 160 -9.66 24.88 14.70
C PHE A 160 -9.05 23.60 14.15
N ASP A 161 -8.79 23.60 12.85
CA ASP A 161 -8.01 22.54 12.25
C ASP A 161 -6.51 22.71 12.56
N GLY A 162 -5.83 21.58 12.73
CA GLY A 162 -4.38 21.49 12.89
C GLY A 162 -3.71 20.57 11.86
N GLU A 163 -4.45 19.79 11.07
CA GLU A 163 -3.91 18.69 10.26
C GLU A 163 -4.29 18.84 8.78
N PRO A 164 -3.33 19.04 7.85
CA PRO A 164 -3.66 19.30 6.46
C PRO A 164 -4.27 18.06 5.78
N ASP A 165 -5.35 18.27 5.03
CA ASP A 165 -6.00 17.21 4.27
C ASP A 165 -5.09 16.60 3.19
N LYS A 166 -5.22 15.28 2.99
CA LYS A 166 -4.33 14.50 2.13
C LYS A 166 -5.02 14.08 0.84
N TYR A 167 -4.42 14.42 -0.29
CA TYR A 167 -4.93 14.12 -1.62
C TYR A 167 -4.09 12.99 -2.24
N ASN A 168 -4.76 11.94 -2.73
CA ASN A 168 -4.13 10.75 -3.30
C ASN A 168 -4.61 10.56 -4.75
N VAL A 169 -3.69 10.66 -5.70
CA VAL A 169 -3.97 10.61 -7.15
C VAL A 169 -3.76 9.19 -7.69
N ASN A 170 -4.71 8.72 -8.49
CA ASN A 170 -4.53 7.54 -9.34
C ASN A 170 -5.23 7.73 -10.69
N ALA A 171 -4.50 7.64 -11.80
CA ALA A 171 -5.04 7.66 -13.16
C ALA A 171 -4.12 6.87 -14.11
N GLY A 172 -4.38 5.57 -14.25
CA GLY A 172 -3.56 4.70 -15.11
C GLY A 172 -2.14 4.55 -14.57
N ASN A 173 -1.16 5.12 -15.28
CA ASN A 173 0.25 5.11 -14.84
C ASN A 173 0.59 6.25 -13.86
N LEU A 174 -0.25 7.29 -13.78
CA LEU A 174 -0.06 8.39 -12.85
C LEU A 174 -0.51 7.97 -11.44
N SER A 175 0.42 7.99 -10.48
CA SER A 175 0.06 7.92 -9.06
C SER A 175 1.05 8.68 -8.17
N CYS A 176 0.51 9.56 -7.33
CA CYS A 176 1.24 10.38 -6.37
C CYS A 176 0.28 10.84 -5.26
N SER A 177 0.82 11.45 -4.20
CA SER A 177 0.02 12.08 -3.15
C SER A 177 0.59 13.47 -2.84
N PHE A 178 -0.27 14.39 -2.40
CA PHE A 178 0.11 15.73 -1.96
C PHE A 178 -0.76 16.25 -0.81
N TYR A 179 -0.22 17.25 -0.11
CA TYR A 179 -0.95 18.15 0.78
C TYR A 179 -1.05 19.54 0.13
N LEU A 180 -1.91 20.42 0.66
CA LEU A 180 -1.98 21.82 0.26
C LEU A 180 -1.37 22.71 1.36
N ASP A 181 -0.38 23.54 1.00
CA ASP A 181 0.22 24.52 1.93
C ASP A 181 -0.77 25.64 2.32
N LYS A 182 -0.34 26.55 3.20
CA LYS A 182 -1.13 27.71 3.66
C LYS A 182 -1.58 28.69 2.55
N ASN A 183 -1.10 28.53 1.33
CA ASN A 183 -1.41 29.32 0.13
C ASN A 183 -2.01 28.45 -0.99
N ASN A 184 -2.38 27.20 -0.66
CA ASN A 184 -2.87 26.15 -1.57
C ASN A 184 -1.87 25.70 -2.66
N ASN A 185 -0.56 25.81 -2.44
CA ASN A 185 0.44 25.14 -3.27
C ASN A 185 0.50 23.64 -2.95
N PRO A 186 0.69 22.76 -3.96
CA PRO A 186 0.86 21.32 -3.73
C PRO A 186 2.22 21.00 -3.11
N ILE A 187 2.22 20.35 -1.94
CA ILE A 187 3.41 19.73 -1.34
C ILE A 187 3.31 18.21 -1.56
N PHE A 188 3.93 17.72 -2.64
CA PHE A 188 3.98 16.29 -2.96
C PHE A 188 4.84 15.52 -1.95
N LEU A 189 4.39 14.30 -1.59
CA LEU A 189 5.10 13.44 -0.61
C LEU A 189 6.48 12.95 -1.08
N LYS A 190 6.75 13.08 -2.39
CA LYS A 190 8.01 12.78 -3.07
C LYS A 190 8.43 13.97 -3.92
N ASN A 191 9.68 13.95 -4.38
CA ASN A 191 10.25 14.96 -5.28
C ASN A 191 9.71 14.92 -6.73
N GLU A 192 8.40 14.82 -6.90
CA GLU A 192 7.76 14.85 -8.22
C GLU A 192 7.97 16.21 -8.90
N ASN A 193 7.98 16.24 -10.23
CA ASN A 193 8.07 17.47 -11.04
C ASN A 193 6.74 17.79 -11.73
N TYR A 194 5.64 17.36 -11.14
CA TYR A 194 4.29 17.60 -11.62
C TYR A 194 3.83 19.01 -11.25
N LYS A 195 3.00 19.62 -12.10
CA LYS A 195 2.30 20.87 -11.80
C LYS A 195 0.87 20.53 -11.39
N LEU A 196 0.34 21.18 -10.35
CA LEU A 196 -1.09 21.15 -10.01
C LEU A 196 -1.69 22.54 -10.24
N SER A 197 -2.95 22.59 -10.65
CA SER A 197 -3.77 23.81 -10.69
C SER A 197 -5.22 23.47 -10.37
N GLY A 198 -6.00 24.45 -9.90
CA GLY A 198 -7.35 24.23 -9.37
C GLY A 198 -7.39 24.21 -7.84
N TYR A 199 -8.57 23.97 -7.26
CA TYR A 199 -8.84 24.09 -5.82
C TYR A 199 -9.81 22.99 -5.34
N SER A 200 -9.78 22.68 -4.05
CA SER A 200 -10.61 21.66 -3.39
C SER A 200 -12.10 21.71 -3.76
N TYR A 201 -12.72 22.88 -3.87
CA TYR A 201 -14.14 23.01 -4.23
C TYR A 201 -14.45 23.00 -5.74
N SER A 202 -13.42 23.02 -6.61
CA SER A 202 -13.59 23.08 -8.08
C SER A 202 -12.92 21.93 -8.85
N GLY A 203 -12.16 21.09 -8.15
CA GLY A 203 -11.34 20.06 -8.73
C GLY A 203 -9.99 20.57 -9.22
N PHE A 204 -9.19 19.65 -9.76
CA PHE A 204 -7.78 19.88 -10.07
C PHE A 204 -7.43 19.47 -11.49
N THR A 205 -6.43 20.14 -12.07
CA THR A 205 -5.71 19.66 -13.25
C THR A 205 -4.25 19.44 -12.86
N LEU A 206 -3.77 18.20 -13.03
CA LEU A 206 -2.37 17.85 -12.85
C LEU A 206 -1.68 17.72 -14.22
N THR A 207 -0.51 18.32 -14.38
CA THR A 207 0.39 18.10 -15.52
C THR A 207 1.56 17.23 -15.09
N ASP A 208 1.80 16.10 -15.77
CA ASP A 208 2.98 15.25 -15.52
C ASP A 208 4.27 15.84 -16.13
N ASP A 209 5.41 15.19 -15.91
CA ASP A 209 6.73 15.65 -16.39
C ASP A 209 6.97 15.39 -17.89
N GLN A 210 6.02 14.76 -18.58
CA GLN A 210 5.98 14.67 -20.04
C GLN A 210 5.04 15.70 -20.66
N GLY A 211 4.34 16.50 -19.84
CA GLY A 211 3.42 17.55 -20.26
C GLY A 211 1.98 17.10 -20.50
N ILE A 212 1.60 15.89 -20.09
CA ILE A 212 0.23 15.36 -20.21
C ILE A 212 -0.63 15.92 -19.07
N ASN A 213 -1.84 16.38 -19.38
CA ASN A 213 -2.72 17.09 -18.45
C ASN A 213 -3.95 16.24 -18.12
N TYR A 214 -4.11 15.88 -16.85
CA TYR A 214 -5.17 15.04 -16.30
C TYR A 214 -6.15 15.92 -15.54
N VAL A 215 -7.40 16.02 -16.00
CA VAL A 215 -8.41 16.96 -15.50
C VAL A 215 -9.42 16.22 -14.62
N PHE A 216 -9.40 16.50 -13.31
CA PHE A 216 -10.26 15.90 -12.29
C PHE A 216 -11.24 16.95 -11.73
N ASN A 217 -12.37 17.16 -12.41
CA ASN A 217 -13.35 18.20 -12.07
C ASN A 217 -14.80 17.70 -11.98
N ILE A 218 -14.98 16.43 -11.61
CA ILE A 218 -16.27 15.85 -11.24
C ILE A 218 -16.19 15.49 -9.74
N ALA A 219 -16.67 16.38 -8.89
CA ALA A 219 -16.64 16.24 -7.44
C ALA A 219 -17.68 15.23 -6.94
N LEU A 220 -17.30 14.39 -5.97
CA LEU A 220 -18.19 13.50 -5.23
C LEU A 220 -18.23 13.91 -3.75
N GLY A 221 -19.31 14.59 -3.34
CA GLY A 221 -19.53 14.96 -1.94
C GLY A 221 -19.74 13.76 -1.02
N ALA A 222 -19.46 13.93 0.27
CA ALA A 222 -19.77 12.97 1.31
C ALA A 222 -20.18 13.67 2.60
N ASP A 223 -21.08 13.06 3.35
CA ASP A 223 -21.57 13.55 4.63
C ASP A 223 -21.03 12.66 5.77
N PHE A 224 -20.17 13.20 6.62
CA PHE A 224 -19.70 12.54 7.83
C PHE A 224 -20.67 12.81 8.98
N ILE A 225 -21.13 11.74 9.63
CA ILE A 225 -22.11 11.76 10.72
C ILE A 225 -21.53 11.04 11.93
N SER A 226 -21.48 11.71 13.08
CA SER A 226 -21.02 11.13 14.36
C SER A 226 -22.12 11.13 15.42
N SER A 227 -22.20 10.06 16.21
CA SER A 227 -23.03 10.01 17.43
C SER A 227 -22.56 10.92 18.59
N SER A 228 -21.68 11.88 18.28
CA SER A 228 -21.12 12.89 19.19
C SER A 228 -21.35 14.32 18.70
N ASP A 229 -22.43 14.55 17.93
CA ASP A 229 -22.87 15.85 17.40
C ASP A 229 -21.90 16.58 16.46
N ILE A 230 -20.83 15.91 16.01
CA ILE A 230 -19.93 16.39 14.95
C ILE A 230 -20.42 15.83 13.62
N ASN A 231 -21.05 16.68 12.82
CA ASN A 231 -21.50 16.37 11.46
C ASN A 231 -20.96 17.42 10.49
N TYR A 232 -20.39 17.00 9.36
CA TYR A 232 -19.89 17.89 8.31
C TYR A 232 -19.95 17.24 6.94
N ASN A 233 -20.06 18.05 5.89
CA ASN A 233 -19.94 17.63 4.50
C ASN A 233 -18.56 18.01 3.94
N TYR A 234 -18.05 17.24 2.99
CA TYR A 234 -16.77 17.49 2.31
C TYR A 234 -16.76 16.81 0.93
N THR A 235 -15.87 17.23 0.03
CA THR A 235 -15.65 16.53 -1.24
C THR A 235 -14.76 15.31 -1.02
N SER A 236 -15.31 14.09 -1.10
CA SER A 236 -14.54 12.85 -0.88
C SER A 236 -13.57 12.49 -2.02
N SER A 237 -13.87 12.90 -3.25
CA SER A 237 -13.01 12.65 -4.40
C SER A 237 -13.38 13.46 -5.64
N PHE A 238 -12.45 13.52 -6.58
CA PHE A 238 -12.58 14.17 -7.88
C PHE A 238 -12.32 13.15 -8.98
N LEU A 239 -13.32 12.83 -9.80
CA LEU A 239 -13.17 11.86 -10.89
C LEU A 239 -12.51 12.50 -12.11
N LEU A 240 -11.65 11.72 -12.77
CA LEU A 240 -10.98 12.09 -14.01
C LEU A 240 -12.00 12.26 -15.14
N LYS A 241 -12.10 13.46 -15.71
CA LYS A 241 -12.99 13.77 -16.84
C LYS A 241 -12.30 13.67 -18.19
N GLU A 242 -11.04 14.12 -18.28
CA GLU A 242 -10.27 14.06 -19.52
C GLU A 242 -8.75 14.03 -19.33
N ILE A 243 -8.05 13.46 -20.31
CA ILE A 243 -6.59 13.49 -20.46
C ILE A 243 -6.27 14.21 -21.77
N ASN A 244 -5.51 15.32 -21.69
CA ASN A 244 -5.12 16.16 -22.81
C ASN A 244 -3.59 16.13 -23.01
N PHE A 245 -3.13 15.99 -24.26
CA PHE A 245 -1.72 15.77 -24.59
C PHE A 245 -1.00 17.04 -25.08
N PRO A 246 0.33 17.17 -24.87
CA PRO A 246 1.08 18.38 -25.24
C PRO A 246 1.47 18.44 -26.74
N ASN A 247 1.33 17.31 -27.43
CA ASN A 247 1.85 17.02 -28.77
C ASN A 247 0.78 16.63 -29.82
N THR A 248 -0.51 16.67 -29.46
CA THR A 248 -1.64 16.39 -30.36
C THR A 248 -2.89 17.13 -29.90
N THR A 249 -3.87 17.31 -30.79
CA THR A 249 -5.20 17.85 -30.44
C THR A 249 -6.16 16.78 -29.91
N ASN A 250 -5.79 15.50 -29.99
CA ASN A 250 -6.57 14.40 -29.42
C ASN A 250 -6.65 14.51 -27.89
N LYS A 251 -7.72 13.93 -27.33
CA LYS A 251 -7.89 13.73 -25.89
C LYS A 251 -8.69 12.46 -25.61
N ILE A 252 -8.50 11.92 -24.42
CA ILE A 252 -9.31 10.83 -23.88
C ILE A 252 -10.35 11.44 -22.95
N THR A 253 -11.64 11.16 -23.13
CA THR A 253 -12.71 11.69 -22.26
C THR A 253 -13.49 10.58 -21.56
N PHE A 254 -13.87 10.81 -20.32
CA PHE A 254 -14.54 9.86 -19.43
C PHE A 254 -15.96 10.36 -19.13
N GLU A 255 -16.96 9.59 -19.55
CA GLU A 255 -18.39 9.91 -19.34
C GLU A 255 -18.95 9.08 -18.19
N TYR A 256 -19.55 9.73 -17.20
CA TYR A 256 -20.16 9.10 -16.03
C TYR A 256 -21.70 9.20 -16.08
N ASP A 257 -22.38 8.53 -15.15
CA ASP A 257 -23.80 8.81 -14.89
C ASP A 257 -24.05 10.27 -14.50
N SER A 258 -25.26 10.79 -14.75
CA SER A 258 -25.59 12.20 -14.51
C SER A 258 -25.95 12.51 -13.05
N ASN A 259 -26.38 11.50 -12.30
CA ASN A 259 -26.95 11.64 -10.97
C ASN A 259 -26.14 10.78 -9.99
N PRO A 260 -25.50 11.37 -8.95
CA PRO A 260 -24.82 10.59 -7.93
C PRO A 260 -25.82 9.72 -7.15
N ILE A 261 -25.33 8.58 -6.68
CA ILE A 261 -26.05 7.66 -5.80
C ILE A 261 -25.16 7.33 -4.61
N SER A 262 -25.75 7.21 -3.43
CA SER A 262 -25.01 7.15 -2.17
C SER A 262 -25.02 5.75 -1.54
N TYR A 263 -23.98 5.41 -0.77
CA TYR A 263 -23.97 4.28 0.16
C TYR A 263 -23.40 4.70 1.51
N ASN A 264 -23.62 3.88 2.54
CA ASN A 264 -23.14 4.16 3.89
C ASN A 264 -21.94 3.27 4.21
N ASP A 265 -20.81 3.87 4.59
CA ASP A 265 -19.79 3.18 5.37
C ASP A 265 -19.97 3.54 6.85
N SER A 266 -20.03 2.52 7.71
CA SER A 266 -20.43 2.67 9.12
C SER A 266 -19.48 1.89 10.01
N ASN A 267 -19.00 2.53 11.07
CA ASN A 267 -18.08 1.94 12.03
C ASN A 267 -18.54 2.21 13.46
N GLN A 268 -18.29 1.24 14.36
CA GLN A 268 -18.53 1.38 15.79
C GLN A 268 -17.25 1.11 16.57
N SER A 269 -16.99 1.95 17.55
CA SER A 269 -15.87 1.84 18.50
C SER A 269 -16.39 1.96 19.93
N GLN A 270 -15.60 1.42 20.88
CA GLN A 270 -15.95 1.43 22.30
C GLN A 270 -14.75 1.87 23.14
N SER A 271 -15.06 2.66 24.17
CA SER A 271 -14.08 3.21 25.10
C SER A 271 -14.61 3.12 26.54
N ILE A 272 -13.80 2.58 27.45
CA ILE A 272 -14.03 2.75 28.89
C ILE A 272 -13.49 4.11 29.34
N ILE A 273 -14.31 4.82 30.12
CA ILE A 273 -13.95 6.04 30.84
C ILE A 273 -13.88 5.69 32.33
N LYS A 274 -12.69 5.76 32.93
CA LYS A 274 -12.50 5.62 34.37
C LYS A 274 -12.51 7.02 35.00
N THR A 275 -13.65 7.40 35.55
CA THR A 275 -13.85 8.64 36.30
C THR A 275 -13.41 8.44 37.75
N SER A 276 -12.59 9.33 38.30
CA SER A 276 -12.04 9.24 39.66
C SER A 276 -11.96 10.59 40.34
N ASN A 277 -12.18 10.65 41.66
CA ASN A 277 -12.15 11.91 42.44
C ASN A 277 -11.12 11.88 43.59
N GLN A 278 -10.90 13.04 44.22
CA GLN A 278 -10.00 13.20 45.38
C GLN A 278 -10.30 12.26 46.57
N ILE A 279 -11.54 11.76 46.68
CA ILE A 279 -12.02 10.92 47.77
C ILE A 279 -11.92 9.42 47.40
N ALA A 280 -11.08 9.09 46.41
CA ALA A 280 -10.74 7.74 45.93
C ALA A 280 -11.92 6.89 45.38
N TYR A 281 -13.10 7.48 45.18
CA TYR A 281 -14.17 6.81 44.42
C TYR A 281 -13.81 6.80 42.94
N SER A 282 -13.82 5.63 42.31
CA SER A 282 -13.66 5.48 40.86
C SER A 282 -14.84 4.75 40.22
N ASN A 283 -15.55 5.45 39.34
CA ASN A 283 -16.62 4.90 38.51
C ASN A 283 -16.08 4.59 37.12
N LEU A 284 -16.45 3.43 36.58
CA LEU A 284 -16.22 3.08 35.18
C LEU A 284 -17.51 3.35 34.39
N SER A 285 -17.40 3.81 33.14
CA SER A 285 -18.50 3.81 32.20
C SER A 285 -18.02 3.38 30.81
N LEU A 286 -18.89 2.71 30.05
CA LEU A 286 -18.60 2.28 28.68
C LEU A 286 -19.28 3.26 27.72
N ARG A 287 -18.50 4.02 26.95
CA ARG A 287 -19.00 4.83 25.83
C ARG A 287 -18.88 4.01 24.55
N THR A 288 -19.96 3.99 23.77
CA THR A 288 -19.94 3.54 22.37
C THR A 288 -19.98 4.77 21.49
N ASN A 289 -19.20 4.82 20.42
CA ASN A 289 -19.32 5.83 19.36
C ASN A 289 -19.61 5.14 18.03
N THR A 290 -20.58 5.65 17.29
CA THR A 290 -20.89 5.25 15.92
C THR A 290 -20.59 6.41 14.99
N THR A 291 -19.82 6.15 13.94
CA THR A 291 -19.58 7.07 12.83
C THR A 291 -20.13 6.46 11.55
N THR A 292 -20.79 7.26 10.72
CA THR A 292 -21.25 6.85 9.39
C THR A 292 -20.87 7.93 8.38
N THR A 293 -20.23 7.53 7.29
CA THR A 293 -19.97 8.40 6.15
C THR A 293 -20.91 8.00 5.02
N VAL A 294 -21.76 8.94 4.59
CA VAL A 294 -22.62 8.78 3.41
C VAL A 294 -21.80 9.20 2.19
N LEU A 295 -21.39 8.23 1.36
CA LEU A 295 -20.46 8.42 0.26
C LEU A 295 -21.21 8.42 -1.08
N ASN A 296 -21.16 9.53 -1.82
CA ASN A 296 -21.69 9.57 -3.19
C ASN A 296 -20.74 8.87 -4.17
N THR A 297 -21.29 8.18 -5.15
CA THR A 297 -20.54 7.56 -6.26
C THR A 297 -21.24 7.78 -7.59
N LEU A 298 -20.44 7.79 -8.66
CA LEU A 298 -20.86 7.85 -10.05
C LEU A 298 -20.18 6.73 -10.83
N LYS A 299 -20.96 5.97 -11.59
CA LYS A 299 -20.47 4.88 -12.43
C LYS A 299 -19.94 5.45 -13.75
N LEU A 300 -18.77 4.98 -14.18
CA LEU A 300 -18.18 5.32 -15.46
C LEU A 300 -18.97 4.59 -16.57
N LYS A 301 -19.58 5.32 -17.49
CA LYS A 301 -20.34 4.75 -18.61
C LYS A 301 -19.46 4.46 -19.80
N LYS A 302 -18.61 5.45 -20.17
CA LYS A 302 -17.79 5.39 -21.38
C LYS A 302 -16.41 6.00 -21.20
N ILE A 303 -15.46 5.50 -21.98
CA ILE A 303 -14.18 6.16 -22.27
C ILE A 303 -14.10 6.34 -23.78
N ILE A 304 -13.94 7.57 -24.25
CA ILE A 304 -13.88 7.91 -25.69
C ILE A 304 -12.47 8.36 -26.02
N THR A 305 -11.89 7.81 -27.09
CA THR A 305 -10.57 8.19 -27.65
C THR A 305 -10.74 8.79 -29.04
N SER A 306 -9.66 9.11 -29.74
CA SER A 306 -9.69 9.48 -31.16
C SER A 306 -10.29 8.40 -32.07
N THR A 307 -10.18 7.13 -31.69
CA THR A 307 -10.32 5.99 -32.63
C THR A 307 -11.30 4.90 -32.19
N TYR A 308 -11.68 4.84 -30.91
CA TYR A 308 -12.64 3.87 -30.37
C TYR A 308 -13.42 4.47 -29.19
N THR A 309 -14.40 3.72 -28.70
CA THR A 309 -15.13 3.98 -27.47
C THR A 309 -15.20 2.71 -26.65
N ILE A 310 -14.83 2.78 -25.38
CA ILE A 310 -15.05 1.72 -24.39
C ILE A 310 -16.38 2.03 -23.70
N GLU A 311 -17.29 1.07 -23.63
CA GLU A 311 -18.56 1.16 -22.92
C GLU A 311 -18.63 0.11 -21.80
N LEU A 312 -19.18 0.50 -20.65
CA LEU A 312 -19.27 -0.34 -19.45
C LEU A 312 -20.73 -0.65 -19.09
N GLN A 313 -20.97 -1.88 -18.62
CA GLN A 313 -22.26 -2.30 -18.06
C GLN A 313 -22.06 -2.83 -16.64
N TYR A 314 -23.08 -2.66 -15.79
CA TYR A 314 -23.01 -2.95 -14.37
C TYR A 314 -24.15 -3.85 -13.89
N ASN A 315 -23.85 -4.73 -12.92
CA ASN A 315 -24.84 -5.34 -12.04
C ASN A 315 -24.79 -4.62 -10.68
N THR A 316 -25.94 -4.10 -10.23
CA THR A 316 -26.07 -3.45 -8.91
C THR A 316 -26.38 -4.46 -7.82
N ASN A 317 -25.87 -4.24 -6.63
CA ASN A 317 -26.35 -4.92 -5.44
C ASN A 317 -27.86 -4.63 -5.24
N PRO A 318 -28.70 -5.64 -4.96
CA PRO A 318 -30.15 -5.44 -4.85
C PRO A 318 -30.59 -4.70 -3.58
N ALA A 319 -29.73 -4.62 -2.55
CA ALA A 319 -29.98 -3.89 -1.31
C ALA A 319 -29.28 -2.52 -1.28
N GLU A 320 -28.11 -2.38 -1.89
CA GLU A 320 -27.31 -1.14 -1.91
C GLU A 320 -26.95 -0.73 -3.36
N PRO A 321 -27.84 -0.13 -4.17
CA PRO A 321 -27.64 0.04 -5.63
C PRO A 321 -26.43 0.91 -6.07
N ALA A 322 -25.85 1.68 -5.15
CA ALA A 322 -24.58 2.37 -5.34
C ALA A 322 -23.39 1.39 -5.40
N ILE A 323 -23.43 0.30 -4.64
CA ILE A 323 -22.50 -0.82 -4.72
C ILE A 323 -22.86 -1.65 -5.97
N ALA A 324 -21.90 -1.84 -6.86
CA ALA A 324 -22.10 -2.51 -8.14
C ALA A 324 -20.80 -3.14 -8.64
N VAL A 325 -20.91 -4.06 -9.59
CA VAL A 325 -19.78 -4.66 -10.30
C VAL A 325 -19.94 -4.51 -11.81
N ILE A 326 -18.83 -4.29 -12.52
CA ILE A 326 -18.82 -4.23 -14.00
C ILE A 326 -19.02 -5.65 -14.53
N THR A 327 -20.09 -5.88 -15.29
CA THR A 327 -20.41 -7.18 -15.92
C THR A 327 -19.96 -7.28 -17.37
N ASN A 328 -19.84 -6.16 -18.08
CA ASN A 328 -19.32 -6.12 -19.44
C ASN A 328 -18.47 -4.86 -19.67
N LEU A 329 -17.36 -5.04 -20.41
CA LEU A 329 -16.59 -3.97 -21.03
C LEU A 329 -16.53 -4.25 -22.54
N SER A 330 -17.19 -3.40 -23.33
CA SER A 330 -17.22 -3.49 -24.80
C SER A 330 -16.35 -2.39 -25.40
N VAL A 331 -15.38 -2.76 -26.24
CA VAL A 331 -14.59 -1.81 -27.03
C VAL A 331 -15.16 -1.77 -28.44
N LYS A 332 -15.66 -0.59 -28.83
CA LYS A 332 -16.31 -0.32 -30.10
C LYS A 332 -15.46 0.57 -31.01
N ASP A 333 -15.52 0.32 -32.32
CA ASP A 333 -14.96 1.23 -33.32
C ASP A 333 -15.81 2.52 -33.46
N LYS A 334 -15.39 3.47 -34.31
CA LYS A 334 -16.19 4.68 -34.60
C LYS A 334 -17.50 4.41 -35.35
N SER A 335 -17.62 3.26 -36.00
CA SER A 335 -18.88 2.77 -36.59
C SER A 335 -19.80 2.11 -35.55
N SER A 336 -19.43 2.13 -34.27
CA SER A 336 -20.14 1.53 -33.13
C SER A 336 -20.23 -0.01 -33.13
N ASN A 337 -19.46 -0.70 -33.97
CA ASN A 337 -19.36 -2.16 -33.94
C ASN A 337 -18.56 -2.58 -32.71
N SER A 338 -19.03 -3.58 -31.94
CA SER A 338 -18.24 -4.19 -30.87
C SER A 338 -17.15 -5.08 -31.46
N VAL A 339 -15.89 -4.75 -31.19
CA VAL A 339 -14.72 -5.49 -31.72
C VAL A 339 -14.04 -6.32 -30.62
N LYS A 340 -14.15 -5.88 -29.37
CA LYS A 340 -13.80 -6.66 -28.18
C LYS A 340 -14.90 -6.58 -27.14
N SER A 341 -15.26 -7.73 -26.56
CA SER A 341 -16.15 -7.84 -25.41
C SER A 341 -15.42 -8.58 -24.31
N TYR A 342 -15.42 -8.01 -23.10
CA TYR A 342 -14.93 -8.66 -21.90
C TYR A 342 -16.10 -8.83 -20.94
N ASP A 343 -16.45 -10.07 -20.66
CA ASP A 343 -17.60 -10.42 -19.83
C ASP A 343 -17.12 -10.94 -18.47
N PHE A 344 -17.67 -10.38 -17.41
CA PHE A 344 -17.32 -10.67 -16.03
C PHE A 344 -18.55 -11.25 -15.33
N SER A 345 -18.44 -12.49 -14.85
CA SER A 345 -19.52 -13.13 -14.10
C SER A 345 -19.15 -13.31 -12.63
N TYR A 346 -20.15 -13.17 -11.76
CA TYR A 346 -19.98 -13.05 -10.31
C TYR A 346 -20.82 -14.08 -9.56
N SER A 347 -20.50 -14.30 -8.28
CA SER A 347 -21.37 -15.03 -7.37
C SER A 347 -22.68 -14.29 -7.09
N GLY A 348 -23.62 -14.94 -6.40
CA GLY A 348 -24.72 -14.23 -5.76
C GLY A 348 -24.20 -13.21 -4.74
N TRP A 349 -24.94 -12.12 -4.56
CA TRP A 349 -24.66 -11.12 -3.52
C TRP A 349 -24.98 -11.70 -2.12
N THR A 350 -24.09 -11.47 -1.15
CA THR A 350 -24.31 -11.78 0.28
C THR A 350 -24.01 -10.52 1.10
N GLY A 351 -25.07 -9.86 1.60
CA GLY A 351 -24.96 -8.46 2.04
C GLY A 351 -24.40 -7.61 0.89
N ARG A 352 -23.37 -6.79 1.17
CA ARG A 352 -22.64 -6.03 0.15
C ARG A 352 -21.59 -6.79 -0.66
N ARG A 353 -21.39 -8.09 -0.44
CA ARG A 353 -20.25 -8.86 -0.98
C ARG A 353 -20.61 -9.76 -2.16
N THR A 354 -19.73 -9.82 -3.17
CA THR A 354 -19.77 -10.79 -4.28
C THR A 354 -18.36 -11.05 -4.82
N ASN A 355 -18.13 -12.20 -5.43
CA ASN A 355 -16.83 -12.66 -5.94
C ASN A 355 -16.84 -12.77 -7.47
N LEU A 356 -15.76 -12.33 -8.13
CA LEU A 356 -15.55 -12.51 -9.58
C LEU A 356 -15.24 -13.99 -9.89
N MET A 357 -16.13 -14.68 -10.59
CA MET A 357 -16.03 -16.13 -10.83
C MET A 357 -15.30 -16.49 -12.14
N ASN A 358 -15.46 -15.70 -13.19
CA ASN A 358 -14.66 -15.83 -14.42
C ASN A 358 -14.63 -14.53 -15.23
N VAL A 359 -13.57 -14.43 -16.03
CA VAL A 359 -13.39 -13.43 -17.09
C VAL A 359 -13.47 -14.14 -18.44
N LYS A 360 -14.21 -13.56 -19.38
CA LYS A 360 -14.28 -14.03 -20.77
C LYS A 360 -13.81 -12.93 -21.71
N TYR A 361 -13.19 -13.31 -22.81
CA TYR A 361 -12.84 -12.45 -23.94
C TYR A 361 -13.53 -12.97 -25.19
N ASN A 362 -14.38 -12.14 -25.81
CA ASN A 362 -15.23 -12.51 -26.96
C ASN A 362 -15.97 -13.85 -26.74
N GLY A 363 -16.55 -14.02 -25.54
CA GLY A 363 -17.26 -15.24 -25.11
C GLY A 363 -16.37 -16.40 -24.64
N ALA A 364 -15.08 -16.45 -25.00
CA ALA A 364 -14.15 -17.48 -24.56
C ALA A 364 -13.58 -17.18 -23.17
N ILE A 365 -13.67 -18.14 -22.24
CA ILE A 365 -13.16 -18.00 -20.87
C ILE A 365 -11.62 -17.87 -20.89
N THR A 366 -11.08 -16.83 -20.26
CA THR A 366 -9.64 -16.61 -20.11
C THR A 366 -9.13 -16.98 -18.71
N ASN A 367 -9.97 -16.77 -17.69
CA ASN A 367 -9.66 -16.97 -16.29
C ASN A 367 -10.91 -17.48 -15.55
N GLU A 368 -10.74 -18.49 -14.70
CA GLU A 368 -11.79 -18.99 -13.78
C GLU A 368 -11.23 -18.96 -12.35
N MET A 369 -12.03 -18.52 -11.38
CA MET A 369 -11.59 -18.25 -10.01
C MET A 369 -12.41 -19.06 -9.00
N GLU A 370 -11.73 -19.62 -8.00
CA GLU A 370 -12.35 -20.28 -6.85
C GLU A 370 -11.80 -19.67 -5.55
N TYR A 371 -12.66 -19.57 -4.54
CA TYR A 371 -12.41 -18.83 -3.30
C TYR A 371 -12.69 -19.70 -2.07
N ASP A 372 -12.10 -19.35 -0.94
CA ASP A 372 -12.42 -19.94 0.34
C ASP A 372 -13.80 -19.46 0.82
N MET A 373 -14.82 -20.25 0.49
CA MET A 373 -16.19 -20.12 0.97
C MET A 373 -16.53 -21.24 1.98
N SER A 374 -15.54 -21.70 2.75
CA SER A 374 -15.76 -22.74 3.79
C SER A 374 -16.72 -22.30 4.89
N THR A 375 -16.86 -20.99 5.08
CA THR A 375 -17.98 -20.33 5.77
C THR A 375 -18.56 -19.22 4.88
N PRO A 376 -19.87 -18.90 4.99
CA PRO A 376 -20.47 -17.81 4.24
C PRO A 376 -19.93 -16.43 4.64
N TYR A 377 -20.05 -15.44 3.76
CA TYR A 377 -19.78 -14.04 4.12
C TYR A 377 -20.71 -13.54 5.24
N PRO A 378 -20.21 -12.72 6.16
CA PRO A 378 -21.04 -12.09 7.17
C PRO A 378 -21.98 -11.05 6.55
N ILE A 379 -23.23 -11.10 7.00
CA ILE A 379 -24.21 -10.04 6.82
C ILE A 379 -24.22 -9.21 8.10
N ILE A 380 -24.16 -7.88 7.97
CA ILE A 380 -24.36 -6.95 9.08
C ILE A 380 -25.87 -6.70 9.15
N ALA A 381 -26.53 -7.17 10.19
CA ALA A 381 -27.97 -7.04 10.41
C ALA A 381 -28.27 -6.18 11.65
N ASP A 382 -27.48 -6.35 12.71
CA ASP A 382 -27.63 -5.64 13.98
C ASP A 382 -26.40 -4.78 14.30
N ASN A 383 -26.57 -3.77 15.16
CA ASN A 383 -25.45 -3.00 15.71
C ASN A 383 -24.37 -3.89 16.36
N SER A 384 -24.73 -5.09 16.86
CA SER A 384 -23.79 -6.04 17.44
C SER A 384 -22.80 -6.65 16.43
N ASP A 385 -23.10 -6.61 15.13
CA ASP A 385 -22.23 -7.18 14.09
C ASP A 385 -20.97 -6.34 13.84
N TYR A 386 -21.01 -5.02 14.05
CA TYR A 386 -19.85 -4.12 13.89
C TYR A 386 -18.68 -4.42 14.84
N TYR A 387 -18.89 -5.29 15.84
CA TYR A 387 -17.88 -5.80 16.77
C TYR A 387 -17.32 -7.18 16.40
N LYS A 388 -17.81 -7.81 15.32
CA LYS A 388 -17.28 -9.08 14.78
C LYS A 388 -16.00 -8.84 13.98
N LYS A 389 -15.06 -8.09 14.55
CA LYS A 389 -13.77 -7.72 13.96
C LYS A 389 -12.63 -7.93 14.96
N ASP A 390 -11.45 -8.20 14.45
CA ASP A 390 -10.22 -8.18 15.23
C ASP A 390 -9.70 -6.74 15.43
N LEU A 391 -8.59 -6.63 16.15
CA LEU A 391 -7.87 -5.39 16.42
C LEU A 391 -7.43 -4.61 15.16
N TRP A 392 -7.31 -5.28 14.01
CA TRP A 392 -6.93 -4.67 12.73
C TRP A 392 -8.13 -4.43 11.79
N GLY A 393 -9.36 -4.72 12.24
CA GLY A 393 -10.58 -4.55 11.44
C GLY A 393 -10.92 -5.75 10.54
N TYR A 394 -10.14 -6.82 10.57
CA TYR A 394 -10.44 -8.06 9.85
C TYR A 394 -11.58 -8.80 10.53
N TYR A 395 -12.40 -9.52 9.75
CA TYR A 395 -13.56 -10.22 10.25
C TYR A 395 -13.18 -11.32 11.24
N ASN A 396 -13.94 -11.39 12.33
CA ASN A 396 -13.82 -12.38 13.39
C ASN A 396 -15.24 -12.75 13.88
N GLU A 397 -15.72 -13.95 13.53
CA GLU A 397 -17.05 -14.45 13.94
C GLU A 397 -17.25 -14.45 15.47
N LYS A 398 -16.15 -14.54 16.22
CA LYS A 398 -16.08 -14.63 17.68
C LYS A 398 -15.96 -13.25 18.34
N GLY A 399 -15.75 -12.19 17.57
CA GLY A 399 -15.67 -10.80 18.04
C GLY A 399 -16.97 -10.35 18.71
N ARG A 400 -16.84 -9.72 19.88
CA ARG A 400 -17.96 -9.26 20.72
C ARG A 400 -17.60 -7.90 21.32
N PRO A 401 -18.58 -7.01 21.57
CA PRO A 401 -18.35 -5.76 22.30
C PRO A 401 -17.83 -6.03 23.73
N ALA A 402 -17.23 -5.02 24.35
CA ALA A 402 -16.81 -5.11 25.74
C ALA A 402 -18.05 -5.20 26.65
N ILE A 403 -18.03 -6.16 27.59
CA ILE A 403 -19.16 -6.39 28.50
C ILE A 403 -18.95 -5.56 29.76
N TYR A 404 -19.89 -4.65 30.05
CA TYR A 404 -19.91 -3.89 31.30
C TYR A 404 -20.38 -4.79 32.46
N SER A 405 -19.46 -5.63 32.97
CA SER A 405 -19.57 -6.28 34.28
C SER A 405 -18.57 -5.64 35.24
N SER A 406 -18.94 -5.54 36.52
CA SER A 406 -18.29 -4.64 37.48
C SER A 406 -16.80 -4.94 37.71
N ILE A 407 -15.96 -3.97 37.33
CA ILE A 407 -14.56 -3.78 37.77
C ILE A 407 -13.55 -4.84 37.25
N ASN A 408 -13.31 -4.85 35.93
CA ASN A 408 -11.92 -4.82 35.47
C ASN A 408 -11.77 -3.95 34.21
N ILE A 409 -10.61 -3.30 34.05
CA ILE A 409 -10.23 -2.55 32.86
C ILE A 409 -9.70 -3.49 31.76
N ASP A 410 -9.13 -4.64 32.17
CA ASP A 410 -8.75 -5.75 31.29
C ASP A 410 -9.96 -6.62 30.89
N SER A 411 -11.18 -6.07 30.96
CA SER A 411 -12.43 -6.67 30.45
C SER A 411 -12.43 -6.65 28.92
N ASN A 412 -11.54 -7.45 28.36
CA ASN A 412 -11.17 -7.42 26.96
C ASN A 412 -12.29 -7.96 26.05
N PRO A 413 -12.73 -7.19 25.03
CA PRO A 413 -13.56 -7.73 23.97
C PRO A 413 -12.76 -8.77 23.17
N ASN A 414 -13.46 -9.69 22.49
CA ASN A 414 -12.82 -10.83 21.86
C ASN A 414 -12.19 -10.50 20.49
N ILE A 415 -11.26 -9.54 20.47
CA ILE A 415 -10.68 -8.92 19.26
C ILE A 415 -9.32 -9.52 18.84
N LYS A 416 -9.02 -10.73 19.30
CA LYS A 416 -7.88 -11.53 18.82
C LYS A 416 -8.12 -11.96 17.36
N PRO A 417 -7.12 -11.95 16.45
CA PRO A 417 -7.30 -12.39 15.07
C PRO A 417 -7.79 -13.84 14.97
N ASP A 418 -8.77 -14.09 14.09
CA ASP A 418 -9.31 -15.42 13.80
C ASP A 418 -9.07 -15.77 12.32
N TYR A 419 -8.08 -16.63 12.06
CA TYR A 419 -7.65 -16.99 10.72
C TYR A 419 -8.79 -17.55 9.84
N ASN A 420 -9.72 -18.31 10.42
CA ASN A 420 -10.82 -18.90 9.68
C ASN A 420 -11.85 -17.86 9.23
N SER A 421 -12.13 -16.86 10.07
CA SER A 421 -12.97 -15.71 9.75
C SER A 421 -12.29 -14.76 8.76
N THR A 422 -10.98 -14.55 8.92
CA THR A 422 -10.20 -13.60 8.10
C THR A 422 -9.94 -14.13 6.68
N LYS A 423 -9.91 -15.45 6.45
CA LYS A 423 -9.66 -16.03 5.11
C LYS A 423 -10.89 -16.16 4.21
N ILE A 424 -12.11 -15.86 4.70
CA ILE A 424 -13.35 -15.98 3.90
C ILE A 424 -13.26 -15.06 2.68
N GLY A 425 -13.39 -15.60 1.47
CA GLY A 425 -13.23 -14.84 0.23
C GLY A 425 -11.80 -14.73 -0.30
N ALA A 426 -10.83 -15.39 0.33
CA ALA A 426 -9.48 -15.50 -0.21
C ALA A 426 -9.47 -16.40 -1.46
N LEU A 427 -8.84 -15.95 -2.54
CA LEU A 427 -8.71 -16.67 -3.81
C LEU A 427 -7.82 -17.91 -3.60
N THR A 428 -8.39 -19.11 -3.72
CA THR A 428 -7.71 -20.40 -3.48
C THR A 428 -7.24 -21.08 -4.76
N LYS A 429 -7.85 -20.78 -5.90
CA LYS A 429 -7.42 -21.30 -7.20
C LYS A 429 -7.75 -20.35 -8.35
N ILE A 430 -6.86 -20.32 -9.34
CA ILE A 430 -7.07 -19.68 -10.65
C ILE A 430 -6.86 -20.74 -11.73
N THR A 431 -7.80 -20.91 -12.67
CA THR A 431 -7.61 -21.71 -13.89
C THR A 431 -7.43 -20.78 -15.08
N TYR A 432 -6.47 -21.06 -15.95
CA TYR A 432 -6.12 -20.23 -17.11
C TYR A 432 -6.73 -20.76 -18.41
N GLN A 433 -6.71 -19.94 -19.46
CA GLN A 433 -7.14 -20.31 -20.82
C GLN A 433 -6.46 -21.60 -21.34
N THR A 434 -5.24 -21.89 -20.89
CA THR A 434 -4.45 -23.09 -21.21
C THR A 434 -4.90 -24.35 -20.46
N LYS A 435 -5.88 -24.24 -19.55
CA LYS A 435 -6.34 -25.26 -18.60
C LYS A 435 -5.32 -25.77 -17.58
N GLY A 436 -4.09 -25.25 -17.60
CA GLY A 436 -3.27 -25.16 -16.38
C GLY A 436 -3.91 -24.26 -15.34
N TYR A 437 -3.54 -24.45 -14.07
CA TYR A 437 -4.15 -23.78 -12.93
C TYR A 437 -3.15 -23.56 -11.80
N SER A 438 -3.37 -22.54 -10.98
CA SER A 438 -2.55 -22.28 -9.79
C SER A 438 -3.40 -22.37 -8.53
N LEU A 439 -2.96 -23.18 -7.57
CA LEU A 439 -3.53 -23.29 -6.21
C LEU A 439 -2.78 -22.36 -5.26
N ILE A 440 -3.49 -21.72 -4.34
CA ILE A 440 -2.92 -20.74 -3.38
C ILE A 440 -3.30 -21.18 -1.96
N GLU A 441 -2.31 -21.32 -1.08
CA GLU A 441 -2.49 -21.61 0.34
C GLU A 441 -1.96 -20.44 1.18
N TYR A 442 -2.79 -19.96 2.09
CA TYR A 442 -2.47 -18.86 3.00
C TYR A 442 -2.12 -19.35 4.41
N GLU A 443 -1.60 -18.46 5.22
CA GLU A 443 -1.45 -18.60 6.68
C GLU A 443 -1.62 -17.22 7.35
N PRO A 444 -1.88 -17.14 8.67
CA PRO A 444 -2.06 -15.85 9.33
C PRO A 444 -0.73 -15.09 9.48
N ASN A 445 -0.81 -13.76 9.54
CA ASN A 445 0.35 -12.92 9.83
C ASN A 445 0.88 -13.14 11.24
N LYS A 446 2.22 -13.08 11.39
CA LYS A 446 2.89 -13.19 12.71
C LYS A 446 4.06 -12.23 12.84
N VAL A 447 4.25 -11.66 14.01
CA VAL A 447 5.40 -10.80 14.36
C VAL A 447 6.16 -11.36 15.55
N LEU A 448 7.44 -11.05 15.67
CA LEU A 448 8.22 -11.39 16.87
C LEU A 448 8.01 -10.32 17.94
N MET A 449 7.58 -10.73 19.14
CA MET A 449 7.39 -9.83 20.29
C MET A 449 8.24 -10.27 21.48
N GLN A 450 8.72 -9.30 22.25
CA GLN A 450 9.29 -9.53 23.58
C GLN A 450 8.19 -9.49 24.65
N SER A 451 8.30 -10.28 25.72
CA SER A 451 7.25 -10.30 26.76
C SER A 451 7.02 -8.94 27.44
N GLY A 452 8.05 -8.11 27.55
CA GLY A 452 7.93 -6.75 28.12
C GLY A 452 7.33 -5.72 27.16
N GLU A 453 7.16 -6.05 25.88
CA GLU A 453 6.52 -5.19 24.87
C GLU A 453 5.06 -5.60 24.59
N TYR A 454 4.57 -6.69 25.18
CA TYR A 454 3.22 -7.17 24.92
C TYR A 454 2.17 -6.33 25.66
N ASN A 455 1.36 -5.59 24.91
CA ASN A 455 0.37 -4.65 25.43
C ASN A 455 -1.03 -4.79 24.79
N PHE A 456 -1.32 -5.91 24.11
CA PHE A 456 -2.59 -6.10 23.41
C PHE A 456 -3.73 -6.48 24.38
N PRO A 457 -4.97 -6.03 24.10
CA PRO A 457 -6.18 -6.36 24.85
C PRO A 457 -6.70 -7.78 24.53
N TYR A 458 -5.83 -8.79 24.55
CA TYR A 458 -6.17 -10.22 24.47
C TYR A 458 -4.99 -11.09 24.89
N ALA A 459 -5.26 -12.36 25.23
CA ALA A 459 -4.22 -13.32 25.62
C ALA A 459 -3.25 -13.64 24.47
N ALA A 460 -1.94 -13.54 24.75
CA ALA A 460 -0.87 -13.84 23.80
C ALA A 460 -0.86 -15.31 23.36
N ASP A 461 -0.31 -15.59 22.18
CA ASP A 461 -0.26 -16.95 21.60
C ASP A 461 0.64 -17.91 22.38
N ALA A 462 1.66 -17.38 23.04
CA ALA A 462 2.58 -18.13 23.87
C ALA A 462 2.24 -18.05 25.38
N LEU A 463 1.04 -17.58 25.74
CA LEU A 463 0.61 -17.51 27.14
C LEU A 463 0.44 -18.92 27.70
N THR A 464 1.23 -19.25 28.72
CA THR A 464 1.06 -20.50 29.47
C THR A 464 0.29 -20.22 30.75
N GLU A 465 -0.88 -20.85 30.88
CA GLU A 465 -1.68 -20.82 32.10
C GLU A 465 -1.52 -22.14 32.85
N LYS A 466 -1.27 -22.08 34.16
CA LYS A 466 -1.30 -23.25 35.03
C LYS A 466 -2.00 -22.94 36.35
N ASN A 467 -2.99 -23.77 36.68
CA ASN A 467 -3.66 -23.74 37.97
C ASN A 467 -2.84 -24.52 39.01
N TYR A 468 -2.81 -23.99 40.22
CA TYR A 468 -2.17 -24.58 41.40
C TYR A 468 -3.18 -24.54 42.57
N GLY A 469 -3.12 -25.52 43.47
CA GLY A 469 -4.15 -25.68 44.50
C GLY A 469 -3.79 -26.57 45.69
N ALA A 470 -3.56 -25.95 46.84
CA ALA A 470 -3.44 -26.65 48.13
C ALA A 470 -4.84 -26.85 48.75
N ASN A 471 -5.23 -28.09 49.03
CA ASN A 471 -6.57 -28.45 49.49
C ASN A 471 -6.50 -29.46 50.66
N ALA A 472 -6.65 -28.98 51.89
CA ALA A 472 -6.68 -29.79 53.10
C ALA A 472 -8.13 -30.10 53.52
N GLN A 473 -8.39 -31.37 53.85
CA GLN A 473 -9.70 -31.90 54.22
C GLN A 473 -9.65 -32.54 55.62
N SER A 474 -10.82 -32.64 56.27
CA SER A 474 -10.95 -33.03 57.67
C SER A 474 -10.63 -34.51 57.94
N ASN A 475 -9.35 -34.84 58.21
CA ASN A 475 -8.96 -36.20 58.60
C ASN A 475 -7.77 -36.25 59.60
N GLY A 476 -7.69 -35.24 60.48
CA GLY A 476 -6.53 -34.94 61.33
C GLY A 476 -5.92 -33.58 60.97
N GLU A 477 -4.96 -33.08 61.75
CA GLU A 477 -4.14 -31.91 61.37
C GLU A 477 -3.43 -32.21 60.05
N THR A 478 -3.97 -31.68 58.94
CA THR A 478 -3.51 -32.03 57.60
C THR A 478 -2.94 -30.80 56.93
N LYS A 479 -1.64 -30.80 56.68
CA LYS A 479 -0.94 -29.80 55.87
C LYS A 479 -0.78 -30.33 54.45
N ILE A 480 -1.55 -29.77 53.51
CA ILE A 480 -1.41 -30.01 52.08
C ILE A 480 -0.72 -28.80 51.45
N ASP A 481 0.15 -29.03 50.48
CA ASP A 481 0.83 -27.96 49.77
C ASP A 481 1.08 -28.28 48.29
N ASP A 482 1.24 -27.22 47.50
CA ASP A 482 1.48 -27.25 46.06
C ASP A 482 2.54 -26.20 45.71
N THR A 483 3.41 -26.50 44.74
CA THR A 483 4.61 -25.71 44.43
C THR A 483 4.54 -25.15 43.01
N LEU A 484 4.55 -23.82 42.91
CA LEU A 484 4.63 -23.09 41.65
C LEU A 484 5.99 -22.45 41.46
N GLU A 485 6.43 -22.37 40.20
CA GLU A 485 7.71 -21.81 39.81
C GLU A 485 7.47 -20.58 38.95
N ILE A 486 7.91 -19.43 39.44
CA ILE A 486 7.75 -18.14 38.79
C ILE A 486 9.06 -17.82 38.08
N THR A 487 9.10 -18.12 36.78
CA THR A 487 10.27 -17.88 35.93
C THR A 487 10.51 -16.39 35.64
N LYS A 488 9.52 -15.52 35.89
CA LYS A 488 9.56 -14.06 35.63
C LYS A 488 8.73 -13.27 36.62
N ALA A 489 9.19 -12.07 36.95
CA ALA A 489 8.50 -11.10 37.79
C ALA A 489 8.70 -9.68 37.22
N PRO A 490 7.85 -8.68 37.54
CA PRO A 490 6.71 -8.78 38.46
C PRO A 490 5.52 -9.57 37.90
N VAL A 491 4.81 -10.30 38.77
CA VAL A 491 3.56 -11.03 38.46
C VAL A 491 2.55 -10.81 39.58
N SER A 492 1.28 -10.62 39.22
CA SER A 492 0.16 -10.52 40.16
C SER A 492 -0.60 -11.84 40.20
N LEU A 493 -0.57 -12.56 41.32
CA LEU A 493 -1.35 -13.79 41.50
C LEU A 493 -2.72 -13.48 42.11
N SER A 494 -3.79 -13.93 41.45
CA SER A 494 -5.13 -13.98 42.05
C SER A 494 -5.25 -15.25 42.90
N LEU A 495 -5.36 -15.07 44.21
CA LEU A 495 -5.50 -16.12 45.20
C LEU A 495 -6.96 -16.27 45.59
N ASN A 496 -7.55 -17.44 45.37
CA ASN A 496 -8.90 -17.78 45.80
C ASN A 496 -8.79 -18.68 47.02
N TYR A 497 -9.48 -18.36 48.12
CA TYR A 497 -9.44 -19.17 49.34
C TYR A 497 -10.83 -19.52 49.86
N SER A 498 -10.91 -20.69 50.50
CA SER A 498 -12.09 -21.16 51.24
C SER A 498 -11.65 -21.81 52.54
N LEU A 499 -12.16 -21.30 53.66
CA LEU A 499 -11.96 -21.83 55.01
C LEU A 499 -13.33 -22.19 55.58
N ARG A 500 -13.53 -23.45 56.00
CA ARG A 500 -14.85 -23.93 56.45
C ARG A 500 -14.76 -24.80 57.68
N ASN A 501 -15.69 -24.61 58.61
CA ASN A 501 -15.97 -25.52 59.72
C ASN A 501 -17.05 -26.53 59.31
N LEU A 502 -16.80 -27.82 59.57
CA LEU A 502 -17.76 -28.90 59.36
C LEU A 502 -18.53 -29.12 60.66
N THR A 503 -19.69 -28.49 60.78
CA THR A 503 -20.57 -28.58 61.94
C THR A 503 -21.13 -29.99 62.18
N SER A 504 -21.09 -30.86 61.15
CA SER A 504 -21.43 -32.28 61.24
C SER A 504 -20.27 -33.19 61.67
N TYR A 505 -19.03 -32.69 61.72
CA TYR A 505 -17.87 -33.47 62.18
C TYR A 505 -17.88 -33.53 63.73
N PRO A 506 -17.70 -34.71 64.35
CA PRO A 506 -17.78 -34.88 65.81
C PRO A 506 -16.96 -33.85 66.60
N ARG A 507 -17.52 -33.35 67.71
CA ARG A 507 -16.82 -32.40 68.59
C ARG A 507 -15.75 -33.14 69.40
N THR A 508 -14.52 -33.08 68.90
CA THR A 508 -13.29 -33.45 69.61
C THR A 508 -12.82 -32.31 70.52
N ASP A 509 -12.92 -31.07 70.04
CA ASP A 509 -12.28 -29.89 70.63
C ASP A 509 -13.26 -28.72 70.82
N ASN A 510 -12.88 -27.74 71.65
CA ASN A 510 -13.66 -26.51 71.89
C ASN A 510 -13.37 -25.40 70.88
N ARG A 511 -12.31 -25.55 70.10
CA ARG A 511 -11.85 -24.62 69.07
C ARG A 511 -11.33 -25.43 67.89
N ARG A 512 -11.49 -24.91 66.67
CA ARG A 512 -10.82 -25.40 65.46
C ARG A 512 -10.36 -24.21 64.63
N ASP A 513 -9.18 -24.30 64.05
CA ASP A 513 -8.65 -23.36 63.07
C ASP A 513 -8.61 -23.97 61.65
N ALA A 514 -8.51 -23.08 60.66
CA ALA A 514 -8.17 -23.37 59.28
C ALA A 514 -7.31 -22.23 58.75
N LYS A 515 -6.22 -22.54 58.04
CA LYS A 515 -5.24 -21.55 57.57
C LYS A 515 -4.75 -21.85 56.16
N VAL A 516 -4.51 -20.80 55.39
CA VAL A 516 -3.83 -20.88 54.09
C VAL A 516 -2.70 -19.86 53.99
N LEU A 517 -1.64 -20.20 53.26
CA LEU A 517 -0.47 -19.35 53.05
C LEU A 517 0.05 -19.43 51.60
N LEU A 518 0.64 -18.34 51.12
CA LEU A 518 1.59 -18.33 50.01
C LEU A 518 2.98 -17.98 50.57
N VAL A 519 3.95 -18.86 50.39
CA VAL A 519 5.30 -18.74 50.96
C VAL A 519 6.35 -18.84 49.86
N LYS A 520 7.37 -17.98 49.87
CA LYS A 520 8.56 -18.13 49.02
C LYS A 520 9.50 -19.19 49.61
N ILE A 521 9.96 -20.14 48.81
CA ILE A 521 10.69 -21.30 49.32
C ILE A 521 12.10 -20.94 49.81
N ASP A 522 12.81 -20.08 49.08
CA ASP A 522 14.25 -19.86 49.29
C ASP A 522 14.58 -19.14 50.61
N ASP A 523 13.71 -18.24 51.04
CA ASP A 523 13.86 -17.41 52.25
C ASP A 523 12.71 -17.57 53.26
N GLN A 524 11.77 -18.49 52.99
CA GLN A 524 10.57 -18.77 53.81
C GLN A 524 9.65 -17.54 54.04
N THR A 525 9.78 -16.47 53.23
CA THR A 525 8.95 -15.28 53.38
C THR A 525 7.49 -15.60 53.07
N THR A 526 6.60 -15.36 54.03
CA THR A 526 5.14 -15.45 53.81
C THR A 526 4.67 -14.22 53.05
N ILE A 527 4.26 -14.41 51.80
CA ILE A 527 3.75 -13.36 50.91
C ILE A 527 2.27 -13.07 51.18
N TYR A 528 1.50 -14.12 51.50
CA TYR A 528 0.09 -14.02 51.87
C TYR A 528 -0.24 -15.06 52.93
N SER A 529 -1.15 -14.71 53.85
CA SER A 529 -1.70 -15.64 54.85
C SER A 529 -3.10 -15.19 55.25
N THR A 530 -4.04 -16.12 55.35
CA THR A 530 -5.33 -15.89 56.03
C THR A 530 -5.73 -17.12 56.82
N SER A 531 -6.44 -16.91 57.92
CA SER A 531 -6.85 -17.97 58.84
C SER A 531 -8.15 -17.62 59.55
N LYS A 532 -8.96 -18.63 59.84
CA LYS A 532 -10.19 -18.51 60.60
C LYS A 532 -10.24 -19.58 61.69
N GLY A 533 -10.36 -19.12 62.93
CA GLY A 533 -10.74 -19.95 64.07
C GLY A 533 -12.25 -19.91 64.31
N TRP A 534 -12.82 -21.02 64.76
CA TRP A 534 -14.18 -21.12 65.30
C TRP A 534 -14.11 -21.72 66.69
N ASP A 535 -14.76 -21.07 67.65
CA ASP A 535 -14.87 -21.51 69.03
C ASP A 535 -16.31 -22.03 69.30
N PHE A 536 -16.47 -22.92 70.28
CA PHE A 536 -17.74 -23.59 70.59
C PHE A 536 -18.29 -23.18 71.97
N GLU A 537 -19.40 -22.43 71.97
CA GLU A 537 -20.12 -21.99 73.17
C GLU A 537 -21.58 -22.49 73.10
N GLY A 538 -21.77 -23.79 73.27
CA GLY A 538 -23.07 -24.48 73.08
C GLY A 538 -23.48 -24.64 71.61
N ASN A 539 -23.07 -23.72 70.76
CA ASN A 539 -23.03 -23.82 69.30
C ASN A 539 -21.67 -23.31 68.78
N TRP A 540 -21.33 -23.60 67.51
CA TRP A 540 -20.18 -23.00 66.85
C TRP A 540 -20.41 -21.51 66.56
N LEU A 541 -19.46 -20.64 66.94
CA LEU A 541 -19.60 -19.20 66.79
C LEU A 541 -19.08 -18.67 65.45
N GLY A 542 -19.81 -17.71 64.89
CA GLY A 542 -19.47 -17.01 63.64
C GLY A 542 -19.85 -17.76 62.35
N VAL A 543 -19.50 -17.18 61.20
CA VAL A 543 -19.88 -17.73 59.88
C VAL A 543 -19.12 -19.03 59.61
N ALA A 544 -19.84 -20.13 59.35
CA ALA A 544 -19.26 -21.47 59.19
C ALA A 544 -18.40 -21.66 57.92
N THR A 545 -18.42 -20.71 56.98
CA THR A 545 -17.59 -20.72 55.77
C THR A 545 -17.14 -19.29 55.46
N VAL A 546 -15.85 -19.10 55.24
CA VAL A 546 -15.24 -17.83 54.85
C VAL A 546 -14.55 -18.08 53.50
N ASN A 547 -15.11 -17.48 52.45
CA ASN A 547 -14.55 -17.48 51.10
C ASN A 547 -14.03 -16.08 50.79
N GLY A 548 -12.99 -15.97 49.98
CA GLY A 548 -12.53 -14.68 49.49
C GLY A 548 -11.49 -14.77 48.39
N THR A 549 -11.19 -13.60 47.82
CA THR A 549 -10.11 -13.41 46.85
C THR A 549 -9.07 -12.44 47.42
N ALA A 550 -7.81 -12.59 47.01
CA ALA A 550 -6.72 -11.68 47.36
C ALA A 550 -5.70 -11.62 46.22
N THR A 551 -5.08 -10.47 46.01
CA THR A 551 -4.00 -10.31 45.01
C THR A 551 -2.65 -10.32 45.71
N ALA A 552 -1.78 -11.26 45.34
CA ALA A 552 -0.39 -11.31 45.80
C ALA A 552 0.56 -10.80 44.71
N TYR A 553 1.26 -9.71 44.98
CA TYR A 553 2.26 -9.13 44.07
C TYR A 553 3.62 -9.80 44.29
N ILE A 554 4.10 -10.50 43.27
CA ILE A 554 5.39 -11.19 43.27
C ILE A 554 6.41 -10.33 42.54
N SER A 555 7.43 -9.84 43.25
CA SER A 555 8.47 -8.94 42.72
C SER A 555 9.75 -9.62 42.26
N THR A 556 9.93 -10.92 42.55
CA THR A 556 11.14 -11.69 42.20
C THR A 556 10.77 -13.03 41.58
N ALA A 557 11.59 -13.51 40.64
CA ALA A 557 11.50 -14.88 40.13
C ALA A 557 11.99 -15.86 41.22
N GLY A 558 11.47 -17.09 41.22
CA GLY A 558 11.79 -18.10 42.25
C GLY A 558 10.68 -19.13 42.42
N LYS A 559 10.83 -20.00 43.43
CA LYS A 559 9.82 -21.03 43.73
C LYS A 559 8.96 -20.62 44.93
N TYR A 560 7.65 -20.78 44.77
CA TYR A 560 6.65 -20.39 45.75
C TYR A 560 5.71 -21.55 46.04
N LYS A 561 5.11 -21.53 47.22
CA LYS A 561 4.41 -22.66 47.79
C LYS A 561 3.06 -22.21 48.34
N LEU A 562 1.99 -22.75 47.76
CA LEU A 562 0.65 -22.67 48.33
C LEU A 562 0.58 -23.71 49.45
N VAL A 563 0.05 -23.33 50.60
CA VAL A 563 -0.11 -24.20 51.77
C VAL A 563 -1.53 -24.07 52.30
N ALA A 564 -2.18 -25.20 52.57
CA ALA A 564 -3.45 -25.29 53.25
C ALA A 564 -3.30 -26.19 54.49
N ILE A 565 -3.85 -25.74 55.62
CA ILE A 565 -3.78 -26.39 56.93
C ILE A 565 -5.20 -26.43 57.50
N SER A 566 -5.67 -27.63 57.85
CA SER A 566 -6.97 -27.83 58.49
C SER A 566 -6.89 -28.77 59.69
N ASP A 567 -7.51 -28.35 60.78
CA ASP A 567 -7.74 -29.10 62.01
C ASP A 567 -8.80 -30.21 61.81
N PRO A 568 -8.93 -31.17 62.76
CA PRO A 568 -10.06 -32.10 62.79
C PRO A 568 -11.43 -31.40 62.71
N GLY A 569 -12.11 -31.59 61.58
CA GLY A 569 -13.43 -30.99 61.33
C GLY A 569 -13.41 -29.60 60.70
N THR A 570 -12.29 -29.13 60.14
CA THR A 570 -12.28 -28.00 59.18
C THR A 570 -11.80 -28.45 57.80
N THR A 571 -11.94 -27.56 56.81
CA THR A 571 -11.31 -27.70 55.49
C THR A 571 -10.69 -26.37 55.09
N ALA A 572 -9.51 -26.42 54.47
CA ALA A 572 -8.80 -25.25 53.96
C ALA A 572 -8.45 -25.45 52.48
N SER A 573 -8.78 -24.47 51.64
CA SER A 573 -8.45 -24.46 50.21
C SER A 573 -7.82 -23.13 49.85
N LEU A 574 -6.72 -23.19 49.09
CA LEU A 574 -6.08 -22.05 48.43
C LEU A 574 -5.78 -22.48 47.00
N THR A 575 -6.28 -21.73 46.01
CA THR A 575 -5.99 -21.95 44.60
C THR A 575 -5.55 -20.66 43.90
N THR A 576 -4.73 -20.79 42.87
CA THR A 576 -4.31 -19.67 42.03
C THR A 576 -4.06 -20.11 40.59
N LYS A 577 -4.15 -19.15 39.67
CA LYS A 577 -3.74 -19.32 38.27
C LYS A 577 -2.46 -18.51 38.06
N LEU A 578 -1.40 -19.18 37.62
CA LEU A 578 -0.17 -18.54 37.17
C LEU A 578 -0.23 -18.39 35.64
N GLU A 579 0.03 -17.18 35.17
CA GLU A 579 0.16 -16.83 33.75
C GLU A 579 1.62 -16.46 33.46
N GLN A 580 2.23 -17.06 32.43
CA GLN A 580 3.65 -16.81 32.08
C GLN A 580 3.88 -16.66 30.57
N LEU A 581 4.93 -15.91 30.20
CA LEU A 581 5.37 -15.69 28.82
C LEU A 581 6.90 -15.88 28.64
N PRO A 582 7.35 -16.56 27.57
CA PRO A 582 8.78 -16.66 27.22
C PRO A 582 9.36 -15.29 26.81
N ASP A 583 10.68 -15.15 26.78
CA ASP A 583 11.34 -13.86 26.44
C ASP A 583 10.94 -13.30 25.09
N ASN A 584 10.86 -14.16 24.08
CA ASN A 584 10.51 -13.81 22.71
C ASN A 584 9.55 -14.88 22.18
N PHE A 585 8.47 -14.47 21.52
CA PHE A 585 7.52 -15.37 20.88
C PHE A 585 6.94 -14.78 19.59
N ASN A 586 6.46 -15.67 18.71
CA ASN A 586 5.72 -15.29 17.53
C ASN A 586 4.27 -15.01 17.95
N GLN A 587 3.79 -13.79 17.76
CA GLN A 587 2.42 -13.39 18.01
C GLN A 587 1.67 -13.26 16.68
N THR A 588 0.53 -13.93 16.56
CA THR A 588 -0.42 -13.75 15.45
C THR A 588 -1.04 -12.35 15.50
N VAL A 589 -1.10 -11.71 14.34
CA VAL A 589 -1.68 -10.38 14.13
C VAL A 589 -2.59 -10.41 12.90
N GLY A 590 -3.33 -9.32 12.66
CA GLY A 590 -4.38 -9.27 11.64
C GLY A 590 -3.92 -9.60 10.21
N GLY A 591 -4.85 -10.15 9.42
CA GLY A 591 -4.67 -10.46 8.02
C GLY A 591 -3.92 -11.76 7.73
N ILE A 592 -3.83 -12.09 6.45
CA ILE A 592 -3.22 -13.31 5.91
C ILE A 592 -2.08 -13.02 4.93
N ARG A 593 -1.17 -13.99 4.81
CA ARG A 593 -0.06 -14.02 3.86
C ARG A 593 -0.06 -15.34 3.08
N ILE A 594 0.54 -15.38 1.91
CA ILE A 594 0.73 -16.60 1.12
C ILE A 594 1.81 -17.46 1.77
N LYS A 595 1.47 -18.72 2.06
CA LYS A 595 2.37 -19.76 2.56
C LYS A 595 3.00 -20.53 1.39
N GLN A 596 2.18 -20.95 0.43
CA GLN A 596 2.66 -21.58 -0.80
C GLN A 596 1.70 -21.37 -1.98
N ILE A 597 2.25 -21.39 -3.20
CA ILE A 597 1.52 -21.46 -4.47
C ILE A 597 1.94 -22.74 -5.18
N LYS A 598 0.99 -23.45 -5.81
CA LYS A 598 1.25 -24.60 -6.67
C LYS A 598 0.77 -24.28 -8.08
N ASN A 599 1.72 -23.97 -8.97
CA ASN A 599 1.43 -23.71 -10.38
C ASN A 599 1.46 -25.04 -11.13
N CYS A 600 0.32 -25.46 -11.67
CA CYS A 600 0.11 -26.76 -12.29
C CYS A 600 -0.20 -26.62 -13.79
N ASP A 601 0.31 -27.55 -14.58
CA ASP A 601 0.00 -27.65 -16.00
C ASP A 601 -1.40 -28.26 -16.25
N PHE A 602 -1.76 -28.50 -17.52
CA PHE A 602 -3.05 -29.10 -17.87
C PHE A 602 -3.16 -30.61 -17.57
N ASN A 603 -2.04 -31.28 -17.26
CA ASN A 603 -2.00 -32.68 -16.82
C ASN A 603 -2.05 -32.82 -15.29
N GLY A 604 -1.87 -31.72 -14.57
CA GLY A 604 -1.79 -31.70 -13.10
C GLY A 604 -0.38 -31.88 -12.55
N GLU A 605 0.67 -31.77 -13.37
CA GLU A 605 2.05 -31.67 -12.89
C GLU A 605 2.31 -30.27 -12.34
N CYS A 606 2.72 -30.18 -11.07
CA CYS A 606 2.79 -28.91 -10.34
C CYS A 606 4.20 -28.57 -9.84
N ILE A 607 4.61 -27.32 -10.04
CA ILE A 607 5.72 -26.68 -9.33
C ILE A 607 5.14 -25.97 -8.10
N THR A 608 5.69 -26.26 -6.92
CA THR A 608 5.31 -25.66 -5.65
C THR A 608 6.34 -24.61 -5.23
N THR A 609 5.92 -23.35 -5.15
CA THR A 609 6.70 -22.27 -4.55
C THR A 609 6.23 -22.06 -3.12
N ALA A 610 7.12 -22.20 -2.14
CA ALA A 610 6.82 -21.96 -0.72
C ALA A 610 7.63 -20.79 -0.17
N TYR A 611 7.04 -20.04 0.76
CA TYR A 611 7.65 -18.87 1.39
C TYR A 611 7.76 -19.09 2.90
N ASN A 612 8.99 -19.00 3.41
CA ASN A 612 9.25 -19.05 4.85
C ASN A 612 9.55 -17.64 5.39
N TYR A 613 8.77 -17.24 6.39
CA TYR A 613 8.82 -15.94 7.07
C TYR A 613 9.48 -16.02 8.46
N GLU A 614 10.00 -17.19 8.86
CA GLU A 614 10.59 -17.44 10.17
C GLU A 614 12.06 -17.89 10.06
N GLN A 615 12.93 -17.38 10.94
CA GLN A 615 14.32 -17.81 11.11
C GLN A 615 14.49 -18.43 12.50
N ASN A 616 15.02 -19.64 12.58
CA ASN A 616 15.16 -20.38 13.85
C ASN A 616 13.84 -20.42 14.67
N ALA A 617 12.71 -20.67 13.97
CA ALA A 617 11.33 -20.62 14.49
C ALA A 617 10.87 -19.27 15.08
N LYS A 618 11.56 -18.17 14.76
CA LYS A 618 11.16 -16.80 15.12
C LYS A 618 10.76 -16.01 13.88
N SER A 619 9.61 -15.34 13.91
CA SER A 619 9.15 -14.51 12.78
C SER A 619 10.13 -13.37 12.48
N THR A 620 10.35 -13.10 11.20
CA THR A 620 11.06 -11.89 10.74
C THR A 620 10.11 -10.69 10.59
N GLY A 621 8.82 -10.89 10.87
CA GLY A 621 7.76 -9.91 10.81
C GLY A 621 7.88 -8.83 11.87
N ILE A 622 7.88 -7.58 11.43
CA ILE A 622 7.69 -6.38 12.24
C ILE A 622 6.28 -5.82 12.02
N MET A 623 5.64 -5.36 13.09
CA MET A 623 4.45 -4.50 12.95
C MET A 623 4.87 -3.17 12.35
N LEU A 624 4.19 -2.73 11.30
CA LEU A 624 4.46 -1.42 10.70
C LEU A 624 3.85 -0.27 11.49
N GLN A 625 2.77 -0.49 12.23
CA GLN A 625 2.23 0.42 13.24
C GLN A 625 1.84 -0.36 14.49
N ARG A 626 2.03 0.24 15.68
CA ARG A 626 1.75 -0.39 16.97
C ARG A 626 0.42 0.14 17.53
N PRO A 627 -0.62 -0.69 17.72
CA PRO A 627 -1.92 -0.20 18.17
C PRO A 627 -1.84 0.41 19.57
N LYS A 628 -2.53 1.54 19.77
CA LYS A 628 -2.52 2.32 21.03
C LYS A 628 -3.93 2.41 21.59
N PHE A 629 -4.12 1.89 22.80
CA PHE A 629 -5.44 1.76 23.45
C PHE A 629 -5.76 2.95 24.36
N TYR A 630 -4.79 3.39 25.15
CA TYR A 630 -4.94 4.52 26.06
C TYR A 630 -4.85 5.85 25.30
N SER A 631 -5.96 6.60 25.27
CA SER A 631 -5.98 7.97 24.72
C SER A 631 -5.64 9.04 25.77
N GLY A 632 -5.16 8.64 26.95
CA GLY A 632 -4.72 9.54 28.00
C GLY A 632 -5.81 9.84 29.03
N TYR A 633 -5.67 10.97 29.70
CA TYR A 633 -6.60 11.43 30.72
C TYR A 633 -7.00 12.90 30.51
N TYR A 634 -8.11 13.27 31.13
CA TYR A 634 -8.63 14.62 31.32
C TYR A 634 -8.81 14.87 32.82
N ILE A 635 -8.72 16.13 33.27
CA ILE A 635 -9.00 16.52 34.66
C ILE A 635 -9.90 17.75 34.60
N GLN A 636 -11.06 17.66 35.24
CA GLN A 636 -12.01 18.76 35.40
C GLN A 636 -12.02 19.22 36.86
N ASP A 637 -11.83 20.51 37.12
CA ASP A 637 -12.12 21.13 38.41
C ASP A 637 -13.58 21.63 38.42
N ASN A 638 -14.37 21.23 39.42
CA ASN A 638 -15.77 21.66 39.54
C ASN A 638 -15.87 23.17 39.81
N THR A 639 -16.81 23.85 39.14
CA THR A 639 -16.96 25.32 39.14
C THR A 639 -17.45 25.95 40.45
N GLY A 640 -17.80 25.14 41.45
CA GLY A 640 -18.04 25.62 42.81
C GLY A 640 -16.71 25.77 43.56
N CYS A 641 -16.47 26.94 44.18
CA CYS A 641 -15.25 27.22 44.96
C CYS A 641 -15.09 26.36 46.27
N ASN A 642 -15.73 25.19 46.37
CA ASN A 642 -15.46 24.12 47.34
C ASN A 642 -14.92 22.90 46.58
N SER A 643 -13.62 22.65 46.68
CA SER A 643 -12.87 21.83 45.71
C SER A 643 -13.21 20.33 45.70
N THR A 644 -13.50 19.81 44.51
CA THR A 644 -13.30 18.40 44.12
C THR A 644 -12.92 18.32 42.64
N TYR A 645 -11.69 17.90 42.33
CA TYR A 645 -11.32 17.53 40.95
C TYR A 645 -11.88 16.16 40.56
N VAL A 646 -12.12 15.99 39.27
CA VAL A 646 -12.54 14.74 38.63
C VAL A 646 -11.56 14.40 37.50
N ARG A 647 -10.79 13.33 37.65
CA ARG A 647 -9.92 12.78 36.60
C ARG A 647 -10.66 11.69 35.83
N GLN A 648 -10.68 11.80 34.51
CA GLN A 648 -11.21 10.80 33.59
C GLN A 648 -10.08 10.20 32.76
N ASP A 649 -9.77 8.92 32.95
CA ASP A 649 -8.84 8.15 32.12
C ASP A 649 -9.60 7.42 30.99
N PHE A 650 -9.10 7.47 29.75
CA PHE A 650 -9.79 6.94 28.56
C PHE A 650 -9.04 5.75 27.92
N TYR A 651 -9.74 4.62 27.80
CA TYR A 651 -9.22 3.36 27.29
C TYR A 651 -10.09 2.86 26.14
N ASN A 652 -9.53 2.79 24.94
CA ASN A 652 -10.24 2.45 23.71
C ASN A 652 -9.92 1.01 23.32
N TYR A 653 -10.92 0.27 22.86
CA TYR A 653 -10.73 -1.11 22.39
C TYR A 653 -10.37 -1.21 20.90
N THR A 654 -10.53 -0.13 20.15
CA THR A 654 -9.88 0.08 18.85
C THR A 654 -8.57 0.85 19.06
N SER A 655 -7.61 0.70 18.14
CA SER A 655 -6.45 1.60 18.10
C SER A 655 -6.91 3.06 17.95
N VAL A 656 -6.32 3.96 18.74
CA VAL A 656 -6.56 5.41 18.68
C VAL A 656 -5.96 6.02 17.41
N TYR A 657 -4.91 5.41 16.87
CA TYR A 657 -4.36 5.74 15.56
C TYR A 657 -4.93 4.79 14.48
N PRO A 658 -5.10 5.26 13.23
CA PRO A 658 -5.38 4.37 12.10
C PRO A 658 -4.30 3.29 11.96
N LEU A 659 -4.67 2.20 11.29
CA LEU A 659 -3.83 1.01 11.13
C LEU A 659 -3.07 1.07 9.80
N SER A 660 -1.97 0.32 9.68
CA SER A 660 -0.99 0.61 8.62
C SER A 660 -1.52 0.31 7.22
N ASN A 661 -1.71 1.39 6.46
CA ASN A 661 -2.08 1.36 5.04
C ASN A 661 -0.91 0.93 4.12
N PHE A 662 0.27 0.58 4.65
CA PHE A 662 1.42 0.17 3.84
C PHE A 662 1.08 -1.09 3.02
N ARG A 663 0.76 -0.86 1.74
CA ARG A 663 0.32 -1.90 0.80
C ARG A 663 -0.74 -2.84 1.39
N GLY A 664 -1.65 -2.29 2.21
CA GLY A 664 -2.74 -3.03 2.86
C GLY A 664 -2.30 -4.21 3.74
N SER A 665 -1.11 -4.16 4.35
CA SER A 665 -0.62 -5.17 5.29
C SER A 665 -0.15 -4.52 6.60
N PRO A 666 -0.57 -5.03 7.78
CA PRO A 666 -0.05 -4.55 9.07
C PRO A 666 1.39 -5.02 9.36
N VAL A 667 1.93 -5.95 8.56
CA VAL A 667 3.24 -6.59 8.78
C VAL A 667 4.15 -6.47 7.56
N LEU A 668 5.43 -6.17 7.83
CA LEU A 668 6.55 -6.35 6.91
C LEU A 668 7.49 -7.44 7.43
N TYR A 669 7.89 -8.37 6.58
CA TYR A 669 8.84 -9.42 6.88
C TYR A 669 10.25 -8.98 6.47
N LYS A 670 11.13 -8.71 7.45
CA LYS A 670 12.47 -8.18 7.17
C LYS A 670 13.39 -9.17 6.44
N THR A 671 13.05 -10.45 6.46
CA THR A 671 13.70 -11.47 5.61
C THR A 671 12.73 -12.59 5.27
N VAL A 672 12.65 -12.96 4.00
CA VAL A 672 11.79 -14.05 3.51
C VAL A 672 12.61 -15.00 2.64
N GLU A 673 12.42 -16.30 2.85
CA GLU A 673 13.08 -17.37 2.12
C GLU A 673 12.07 -18.04 1.18
N LYS A 674 12.17 -17.76 -0.12
CA LYS A 674 11.44 -18.47 -1.17
C LYS A 674 12.20 -19.76 -1.52
N SER A 675 11.49 -20.88 -1.58
CA SER A 675 12.02 -22.16 -2.08
C SER A 675 11.06 -22.75 -3.12
N ASP A 676 11.60 -23.17 -4.26
CA ASP A 676 10.83 -23.79 -5.34
C ASP A 676 11.06 -25.30 -5.36
N PHE A 677 9.99 -26.07 -5.50
CA PHE A 677 10.00 -27.53 -5.51
C PHE A 677 9.24 -28.08 -6.70
N GLY A 678 9.87 -28.97 -7.46
CA GLY A 678 9.24 -29.76 -8.51
C GLY A 678 9.20 -31.25 -8.14
N LYS A 679 8.73 -32.06 -9.07
CA LYS A 679 8.93 -33.51 -9.04
C LYS A 679 9.71 -33.96 -10.26
N ASN A 680 10.51 -35.02 -10.11
CA ASN A 680 11.06 -35.72 -11.26
C ASN A 680 10.10 -36.80 -11.79
N GLN A 681 10.45 -37.43 -12.91
CA GLN A 681 9.68 -38.53 -13.53
C GLN A 681 9.47 -39.75 -12.61
N ASN A 682 10.26 -39.87 -11.53
CA ASN A 682 10.11 -40.91 -10.51
C ASN A 682 9.26 -40.45 -9.31
N ASN A 683 8.50 -39.35 -9.44
CA ASN A 683 7.64 -38.75 -8.41
C ASN A 683 8.40 -38.27 -7.15
N GLN A 684 9.74 -38.18 -7.20
CA GLN A 684 10.57 -37.69 -6.10
C GLN A 684 10.59 -36.16 -6.09
N LEU A 685 10.55 -35.56 -4.90
CA LEU A 685 10.64 -34.11 -4.73
C LEU A 685 12.06 -33.62 -5.07
N LEU A 686 12.19 -32.65 -5.98
CA LEU A 686 13.41 -31.90 -6.23
C LEU A 686 13.22 -30.47 -5.73
N SER A 687 14.19 -29.92 -5.01
CA SER A 687 14.25 -28.49 -4.69
C SER A 687 15.15 -27.80 -5.70
N ASN A 688 14.76 -26.63 -6.19
CA ASN A 688 15.60 -25.84 -7.10
C ASN A 688 16.54 -24.88 -6.35
N GLY A 689 16.93 -25.25 -5.12
CA GLY A 689 17.56 -24.36 -4.15
C GLY A 689 16.56 -23.35 -3.56
N LYS A 690 17.08 -22.19 -3.15
CA LYS A 690 16.29 -21.13 -2.49
C LYS A 690 16.81 -19.72 -2.73
N THR A 691 15.92 -18.74 -2.67
CA THR A 691 16.23 -17.30 -2.71
C THR A 691 15.84 -16.64 -1.40
N ILE A 692 16.80 -15.98 -0.75
CA ILE A 692 16.61 -15.23 0.50
C ILE A 692 16.58 -13.74 0.15
N PHE A 693 15.46 -13.08 0.46
CA PHE A 693 15.27 -11.64 0.26
C PHE A 693 15.32 -10.93 1.62
N THR A 694 16.04 -9.81 1.73
CA THR A 694 16.02 -8.94 2.92
C THR A 694 15.52 -7.54 2.56
N TYR A 695 14.81 -6.88 3.47
CA TYR A 695 14.10 -5.63 3.20
C TYR A 695 14.46 -4.50 4.18
N TYR A 696 14.46 -3.27 3.66
CA TYR A 696 14.45 -2.06 4.48
C TYR A 696 13.09 -1.88 5.16
N GLY A 697 13.09 -1.30 6.37
CA GLY A 697 11.90 -1.09 7.19
C GLY A 697 12.19 -1.18 8.69
N GLN A 698 11.41 -0.48 9.50
CA GLN A 698 11.45 -0.49 10.96
C GLN A 698 10.00 -0.39 11.50
N PRO A 699 9.73 -0.76 12.77
CA PRO A 699 8.44 -0.45 13.38
C PRO A 699 8.23 1.06 13.43
N SER A 700 7.09 1.55 12.95
CA SER A 700 6.76 2.98 12.95
C SER A 700 6.04 3.40 14.24
N ALA A 701 6.10 4.70 14.57
CA ALA A 701 5.57 5.28 15.79
C ALA A 701 4.16 5.90 15.63
N ASN A 702 3.43 5.52 14.57
CA ASN A 702 2.07 5.99 14.25
C ASN A 702 1.93 7.53 14.11
N SER A 703 2.97 8.22 13.66
CA SER A 703 2.97 9.67 13.47
C SER A 703 2.98 10.06 11.99
N LEU A 704 2.69 11.32 11.66
CA LEU A 704 2.87 11.83 10.29
C LEU A 704 4.36 11.78 9.84
N VAL A 705 5.32 11.82 10.77
CA VAL A 705 6.76 11.59 10.49
C VAL A 705 7.00 10.19 9.93
N ASP A 706 6.18 9.21 10.31
CA ASP A 706 6.29 7.84 9.82
C ASP A 706 5.79 7.63 8.39
N GLU A 707 5.05 8.57 7.80
CA GLU A 707 4.65 8.44 6.39
C GLU A 707 5.87 8.53 5.45
N GLU A 708 6.89 9.33 5.81
CA GLU A 708 8.14 9.38 5.06
C GLU A 708 8.90 8.05 5.14
N ASN A 709 8.78 7.33 6.27
CA ASN A 709 9.38 6.01 6.47
C ASN A 709 8.78 4.95 5.52
N TYR A 710 7.55 5.13 5.02
CA TYR A 710 6.95 4.22 4.06
C TYR A 710 7.63 4.25 2.67
N PHE A 711 8.36 5.31 2.31
CA PHE A 711 9.03 5.38 1.00
C PHE A 711 10.29 4.51 0.89
N TYR A 712 10.92 4.15 2.02
CA TYR A 712 12.00 3.16 2.06
C TYR A 712 11.57 1.78 2.59
N THR A 713 10.44 1.70 3.27
CA THR A 713 9.91 0.43 3.79
C THR A 713 9.54 -0.52 2.63
N GLY A 714 9.95 -1.78 2.75
CA GLY A 714 9.75 -2.80 1.70
C GLY A 714 10.62 -2.64 0.46
N LEU A 715 11.62 -1.74 0.46
CA LEU A 715 12.66 -1.75 -0.57
C LEU A 715 13.63 -2.93 -0.36
N LEU A 716 14.01 -3.59 -1.45
CA LEU A 716 14.87 -4.78 -1.44
C LEU A 716 16.30 -4.39 -1.04
N LYS A 717 16.74 -4.80 0.14
CA LYS A 717 18.11 -4.56 0.63
C LYS A 717 19.11 -5.56 0.07
N THR A 718 18.81 -6.86 0.15
CA THR A 718 19.61 -7.91 -0.49
C THR A 718 18.75 -9.02 -1.05
N LYS A 719 19.27 -9.73 -2.06
CA LYS A 719 18.69 -10.96 -2.61
C LYS A 719 19.81 -11.97 -2.85
N THR A 720 19.81 -13.07 -2.09
CA THR A 720 20.85 -14.11 -2.16
C THR A 720 20.24 -15.41 -2.68
N ILE A 721 20.73 -15.92 -3.82
CA ILE A 721 20.29 -17.20 -4.39
C ILE A 721 21.28 -18.29 -3.97
N LYS A 722 20.77 -19.42 -3.49
CA LYS A 722 21.53 -20.61 -3.09
C LYS A 722 21.04 -21.85 -3.80
N ASN A 723 21.93 -22.79 -4.08
CA ASN A 723 21.56 -24.13 -4.56
C ASN A 723 21.07 -25.05 -3.43
N GLU A 724 20.70 -26.28 -3.77
CA GLU A 724 20.27 -27.34 -2.83
C GLU A 724 21.29 -27.59 -1.70
N ALA A 725 22.59 -27.56 -2.04
CA ALA A 725 23.70 -27.70 -1.08
C ALA A 725 23.94 -26.43 -0.23
N ASN A 726 23.04 -25.45 -0.26
CA ASN A 726 23.11 -24.15 0.42
C ASN A 726 24.31 -23.25 0.02
N VAL A 727 25.02 -23.59 -1.06
CA VAL A 727 26.10 -22.78 -1.64
C VAL A 727 25.49 -21.57 -2.34
N VAL A 728 26.05 -20.37 -2.12
CA VAL A 728 25.61 -19.14 -2.78
C VAL A 728 25.99 -19.19 -4.26
N LEU A 729 25.00 -18.98 -5.13
CA LEU A 729 25.18 -18.85 -6.58
C LEU A 729 25.28 -17.38 -6.97
N THR A 730 24.40 -16.54 -6.43
CA THR A 730 24.43 -15.08 -6.65
C THR A 730 24.01 -14.33 -5.38
N ASN A 731 24.46 -13.08 -5.28
CA ASN A 731 24.05 -12.14 -4.24
C ASN A 731 23.90 -10.74 -4.84
N GLN A 732 22.73 -10.13 -4.66
CA GLN A 732 22.45 -8.74 -4.99
C GLN A 732 22.38 -7.92 -3.70
N ALA A 733 22.99 -6.74 -3.67
CA ALA A 733 22.94 -5.80 -2.55
C ALA A 733 22.67 -4.36 -3.06
N ASN A 734 21.62 -3.75 -2.52
CA ASN A 734 21.18 -2.41 -2.94
C ASN A 734 21.42 -1.37 -1.85
N THR A 735 21.75 -0.13 -2.26
CA THR A 735 21.65 1.06 -1.40
C THR A 735 20.79 2.12 -2.09
N TYR A 736 20.19 3.00 -1.30
CA TYR A 736 19.17 3.93 -1.77
C TYR A 736 19.36 5.32 -1.16
N LEU A 737 18.93 6.34 -1.91
CA LEU A 737 18.77 7.72 -1.47
C LEU A 737 17.52 7.78 -0.59
N PHE A 738 17.63 8.33 0.62
CA PHE A 738 16.56 8.35 1.61
C PHE A 738 16.34 9.77 2.14
N GLY A 739 15.26 10.43 1.71
CA GLY A 739 14.80 11.66 2.37
C GLY A 739 15.59 12.92 2.04
N GLU A 740 16.43 12.91 1.00
CA GLU A 740 17.25 14.07 0.63
C GLU A 740 16.40 15.19 0.01
N LYS A 741 16.69 16.44 0.36
CA LYS A 741 15.80 17.60 0.15
C LYS A 741 16.11 18.35 -1.15
N ARG A 742 15.14 19.14 -1.65
CA ARG A 742 15.42 20.26 -2.59
C ARG A 742 16.14 21.40 -1.86
N ASP A 743 16.94 22.18 -2.57
CA ASP A 743 17.55 23.43 -2.07
C ASP A 743 16.50 24.53 -1.83
N ILE A 744 15.33 24.41 -2.47
CA ILE A 744 14.18 25.31 -2.32
C ILE A 744 13.07 24.56 -1.56
N PRO A 745 13.07 24.56 -0.22
CA PRO A 745 12.08 23.84 0.56
C PRO A 745 10.73 24.58 0.57
N GLN A 746 9.78 24.10 -0.21
CA GLN A 746 8.36 24.28 0.09
C GLN A 746 7.94 23.21 1.11
N TYR A 747 7.08 23.59 2.07
CA TYR A 747 6.70 22.71 3.17
C TYR A 747 5.28 22.98 3.66
N VAL A 748 4.65 21.92 4.18
CA VAL A 748 3.38 21.98 4.91
C VAL A 748 3.65 21.64 6.37
N TYR A 749 2.84 22.19 7.27
CA TYR A 749 2.86 21.87 8.70
C TYR A 749 1.59 21.12 9.11
N ALA A 750 1.71 20.32 10.17
CA ALA A 750 0.57 19.83 10.95
C ALA A 750 0.85 20.00 12.45
N LEU A 751 -0.21 20.04 13.25
CA LEU A 751 -0.18 20.36 14.67
C LEU A 751 -1.27 19.61 15.44
N GLU A 752 -0.96 18.39 15.88
CA GLU A 752 -1.82 17.65 16.82
C GLU A 752 -1.79 18.38 18.18
N VAL A 753 -2.93 18.82 18.70
CA VAL A 753 -3.03 19.40 20.04
C VAL A 753 -4.06 18.64 20.87
N LYS A 754 -3.71 18.38 22.13
CA LYS A 754 -4.59 17.70 23.08
C LYS A 754 -4.47 18.27 24.47
N ALA A 755 -5.60 18.70 25.04
CA ALA A 755 -5.68 19.01 26.47
C ALA A 755 -5.42 17.74 27.30
N VAL A 756 -4.55 17.86 28.31
CA VAL A 756 -4.22 16.78 29.27
C VAL A 756 -4.40 17.21 30.72
N ARG A 757 -4.75 18.47 30.95
CA ARG A 757 -4.99 19.02 32.27
C ARG A 757 -5.88 20.25 32.15
N GLU A 758 -6.68 20.50 33.15
CA GLU A 758 -7.12 21.86 33.48
C GLU A 758 -6.55 22.16 34.86
N THR A 759 -5.92 23.33 35.04
CA THR A 759 -5.41 23.75 36.35
C THR A 759 -6.09 25.04 36.83
N TRP A 760 -6.83 24.94 37.94
CA TRP A 760 -7.11 26.12 38.75
C TRP A 760 -5.98 26.34 39.76
N LEU A 761 -5.25 27.45 39.64
CA LEU A 761 -4.36 27.91 40.70
C LEU A 761 -5.19 28.62 41.78
N PRO A 762 -5.11 28.22 43.05
CA PRO A 762 -5.85 28.88 44.11
C PRO A 762 -5.33 30.32 44.29
N ALA A 763 -6.16 31.29 43.92
CA ALA A 763 -5.93 32.69 44.24
C ALA A 763 -5.90 32.86 45.77
N GLY A 764 -4.78 33.34 46.32
CA GLY A 764 -4.59 33.45 47.76
C GLY A 764 -5.57 34.44 48.40
N ASN A 765 -6.62 33.93 49.04
CA ASN A 765 -7.55 34.62 49.95
C ASN A 765 -7.92 36.08 49.59
N VAL A 766 -8.42 36.31 48.37
CA VAL A 766 -9.11 37.57 48.03
C VAL A 766 -10.61 37.40 48.30
N ILE A 767 -11.05 37.84 49.47
CA ILE A 767 -12.47 37.82 49.86
C ILE A 767 -13.22 38.89 49.06
N GLY A 768 -14.26 38.50 48.31
CA GLY A 768 -15.24 39.45 47.76
C GLY A 768 -15.22 39.69 46.24
N SER A 769 -14.71 38.77 45.42
CA SER A 769 -14.95 38.75 43.97
C SER A 769 -15.05 37.32 43.45
N GLY A 770 -15.71 37.13 42.31
CA GLY A 770 -16.11 35.80 41.80
C GLY A 770 -14.95 34.86 41.49
N CYS A 771 -15.25 33.56 41.40
CA CYS A 771 -14.30 32.50 41.05
C CYS A 771 -13.79 32.69 39.60
N ILE A 772 -12.72 33.47 39.43
CA ILE A 772 -12.09 33.76 38.13
C ILE A 772 -11.11 32.63 37.77
N LEU A 773 -11.13 32.19 36.51
CA LEU A 773 -10.08 31.33 35.95
C LEU A 773 -8.79 32.14 35.77
N PRO A 774 -7.61 31.65 36.21
CA PRO A 774 -6.33 32.29 35.90
C PRO A 774 -6.06 32.16 34.40
N TYR A 775 -6.34 33.25 33.67
CA TYR A 775 -6.12 33.35 32.23
C TYR A 775 -4.90 34.28 31.99
N PRO A 776 -3.86 33.84 31.28
CA PRO A 776 -3.74 32.57 30.57
C PRO A 776 -3.46 31.33 31.47
N ARG A 777 -3.96 30.16 31.03
CA ARG A 777 -3.62 28.83 31.58
C ARG A 777 -2.13 28.52 31.38
N PRO A 778 -1.54 27.60 32.17
CA PRO A 778 -0.19 27.10 31.92
C PRO A 778 -0.07 26.35 30.59
N MET A 779 0.98 26.62 29.83
CA MET A 779 1.23 25.94 28.54
C MET A 779 1.43 24.42 28.68
N ASN A 780 1.79 23.94 29.88
CA ASN A 780 1.96 22.53 30.21
C ASN A 780 0.64 21.74 30.33
N ASP A 781 -0.51 22.41 30.21
CA ASP A 781 -1.83 21.77 30.24
C ASP A 781 -2.19 21.13 28.87
N TYR A 782 -1.38 21.37 27.82
CA TYR A 782 -1.50 20.79 26.48
C TYR A 782 -0.34 19.84 26.16
N GLN A 783 -0.67 18.71 25.53
CA GLN A 783 0.27 17.97 24.69
C GLN A 783 0.17 18.50 23.26
N VAL A 784 1.32 18.77 22.64
CA VAL A 784 1.43 19.32 21.28
C VAL A 784 2.44 18.49 20.51
N ASN A 785 2.00 17.82 19.44
CA ASN A 785 2.90 17.20 18.47
C ASN A 785 2.90 18.08 17.21
N GLN A 786 4.09 18.45 16.73
CA GLN A 786 4.27 19.24 15.53
C GLN A 786 4.90 18.40 14.42
N PHE A 787 4.44 18.59 13.19
CA PHE A 787 4.97 17.93 12.00
C PHE A 787 5.26 18.96 10.92
N ARG A 788 6.34 18.73 10.15
CA ARG A 788 6.71 19.53 8.98
C ARG A 788 7.15 18.60 7.87
N HIS A 789 6.36 18.55 6.80
CA HIS A 789 6.70 17.79 5.61
C HIS A 789 7.25 18.70 4.50
N GLU A 790 8.20 18.17 3.73
CA GLU A 790 8.77 18.81 2.54
C GLU A 790 9.08 17.71 1.51
N ALA A 791 8.93 18.01 0.22
CA ALA A 791 9.15 17.05 -0.86
C ALA A 791 10.60 16.52 -0.85
N LYS A 792 10.75 15.19 -0.93
CA LYS A 792 12.02 14.48 -0.72
C LYS A 792 12.33 13.46 -1.81
N ASN A 793 13.62 13.30 -2.07
CA ASN A 793 14.16 12.39 -3.08
C ASN A 793 14.29 10.97 -2.52
N TYR A 794 13.86 10.00 -3.32
CA TYR A 794 13.99 8.56 -3.05
C TYR A 794 14.38 7.85 -4.35
N GLY A 795 15.49 7.10 -4.35
CA GLY A 795 16.06 6.51 -5.57
C GLY A 795 17.08 5.42 -5.25
N LEU A 796 17.42 4.58 -6.22
CA LEU A 796 18.39 3.49 -6.07
C LEU A 796 19.81 4.04 -6.29
N LEU A 797 20.61 4.20 -5.24
CA LEU A 797 21.98 4.74 -5.36
C LEU A 797 22.96 3.70 -5.91
N THR A 798 22.90 2.46 -5.42
CA THR A 798 23.76 1.37 -5.92
C THR A 798 23.01 0.06 -6.03
N ASP A 799 23.33 -0.73 -7.05
CA ASP A 799 22.95 -2.14 -7.22
C ASP A 799 24.24 -2.95 -7.47
N GLU A 800 24.68 -3.70 -6.47
CA GLU A 800 25.84 -4.59 -6.55
C GLU A 800 25.37 -6.04 -6.77
N ASN A 801 25.70 -6.62 -7.93
CA ASN A 801 25.41 -8.00 -8.28
C ASN A 801 26.70 -8.82 -8.30
N LYS A 802 26.77 -9.84 -7.44
CA LYS A 802 27.85 -10.82 -7.36
C LYS A 802 27.37 -12.19 -7.82
N SER A 803 28.13 -12.84 -8.70
CA SER A 803 27.88 -14.21 -9.16
C SER A 803 29.09 -15.08 -8.88
N PHE A 804 28.87 -16.31 -8.41
CA PHE A 804 29.94 -17.24 -8.04
C PHE A 804 30.03 -18.40 -9.04
N TYR A 805 31.13 -18.48 -9.78
CA TYR A 805 31.32 -19.47 -10.84
C TYR A 805 32.65 -20.22 -10.64
N TYR A 806 32.56 -21.53 -10.41
CA TYR A 806 33.70 -22.38 -10.01
C TYR A 806 34.56 -21.82 -8.86
N GLY A 807 33.94 -21.09 -7.92
CA GLY A 807 34.63 -20.44 -6.79
C GLY A 807 35.26 -19.08 -7.08
N GLN A 808 35.17 -18.58 -8.32
CA GLN A 808 35.52 -17.19 -8.65
C GLN A 808 34.32 -16.26 -8.46
N GLU A 809 34.56 -15.06 -7.96
CA GLU A 809 33.54 -14.01 -7.80
C GLU A 809 33.54 -13.07 -9.01
N ILE A 810 32.37 -12.87 -9.61
CA ILE A 810 32.12 -11.93 -10.70
C ILE A 810 31.19 -10.85 -10.17
N THR A 811 31.75 -9.67 -9.89
CA THR A 811 31.03 -8.49 -9.39
C THR A 811 30.69 -7.53 -10.54
N GLN A 812 29.46 -7.04 -10.58
CA GLN A 812 29.04 -5.89 -11.37
C GLN A 812 28.30 -4.90 -10.46
N THR A 813 28.69 -3.62 -10.50
CA THR A 813 28.10 -2.58 -9.65
C THR A 813 27.57 -1.45 -10.52
N THR A 814 26.28 -1.19 -10.44
CA THR A 814 25.65 0.00 -11.03
C THR A 814 25.50 1.05 -9.93
N ALA A 815 26.05 2.25 -10.15
CA ALA A 815 25.85 3.42 -9.29
C ALA A 815 25.07 4.50 -10.04
N ASN A 816 24.12 5.16 -9.38
CA ASN A 816 23.26 6.20 -9.96
C ASN A 816 23.44 7.50 -9.18
N ASN A 817 23.60 8.62 -9.89
CA ASN A 817 23.68 9.96 -9.32
C ASN A 817 22.46 10.79 -9.74
N TYR A 818 21.94 11.60 -8.81
CA TYR A 818 20.69 12.33 -8.98
C TYR A 818 20.88 13.84 -8.74
N ASN A 819 20.14 14.67 -9.47
CA ASN A 819 20.02 16.10 -9.18
C ASN A 819 18.98 16.26 -8.06
N LEU A 820 19.38 16.67 -6.85
CA LEU A 820 18.47 16.74 -5.69
C LEU A 820 17.32 17.75 -5.86
N ASN A 821 17.45 18.73 -6.76
CA ASN A 821 16.37 19.69 -7.04
C ASN A 821 15.28 19.12 -7.95
N THR A 822 15.63 18.24 -8.90
CA THR A 822 14.65 17.63 -9.84
C THR A 822 14.37 16.15 -9.58
N GLY A 823 15.16 15.47 -8.75
CA GLY A 823 15.12 14.01 -8.61
C GLY A 823 15.55 13.23 -9.86
N TYR A 824 15.92 13.89 -10.97
CA TYR A 824 16.32 13.22 -12.19
C TYR A 824 17.74 12.63 -12.11
N LEU A 825 17.94 11.51 -12.80
CA LEU A 825 19.21 10.79 -12.91
C LEU A 825 20.20 11.59 -13.76
N THR A 826 21.25 12.17 -13.17
CA THR A 826 22.26 12.93 -13.91
C THR A 826 23.29 12.02 -14.59
N ASN A 827 23.67 10.92 -13.94
CA ASN A 827 24.47 9.87 -14.56
C ASN A 827 24.24 8.50 -13.90
N GLN A 828 24.62 7.46 -14.65
CA GLN A 828 24.75 6.09 -14.16
C GLN A 828 26.14 5.55 -14.53
N ILE A 829 26.83 4.94 -13.57
CA ILE A 829 28.16 4.34 -13.74
C ILE A 829 28.05 2.83 -13.52
N ASN A 830 28.36 2.04 -14.55
CA ASN A 830 28.39 0.58 -14.48
C ASN A 830 29.85 0.10 -14.41
N THR A 831 30.25 -0.50 -13.29
CA THR A 831 31.60 -1.01 -13.05
C THR A 831 31.59 -2.54 -13.11
N ASN A 832 32.55 -3.15 -13.83
CA ASN A 832 32.69 -4.61 -13.91
C ASN A 832 33.80 -5.15 -12.99
N SER A 833 33.99 -6.47 -12.96
CA SER A 833 34.89 -7.17 -12.04
C SER A 833 36.39 -6.91 -12.26
N LYS A 834 36.76 -6.15 -13.30
CA LYS A 834 38.13 -5.66 -13.53
C LYS A 834 38.32 -4.19 -13.12
N GLY A 835 37.26 -3.52 -12.68
CA GLY A 835 37.24 -2.07 -12.47
C GLY A 835 37.06 -1.24 -13.76
N GLU A 836 36.73 -1.86 -14.91
CA GLU A 836 36.36 -1.13 -16.11
C GLU A 836 34.98 -0.48 -15.91
N THR A 837 34.85 0.81 -16.26
CA THR A 837 33.66 1.65 -15.99
C THR A 837 33.00 2.11 -17.28
N LEU A 838 31.67 1.95 -17.36
CA LEU A 838 30.81 2.51 -18.41
C LEU A 838 29.86 3.54 -17.76
N GLU A 839 30.14 4.82 -17.97
CA GLU A 839 29.32 5.94 -17.48
C GLU A 839 28.37 6.43 -18.59
N THR A 840 27.09 6.56 -18.28
CA THR A 840 26.08 7.23 -19.11
C THR A 840 25.62 8.51 -18.40
N LYS A 841 25.69 9.66 -19.09
CA LYS A 841 25.19 10.95 -18.60
C LYS A 841 23.89 11.34 -19.29
N TYR A 842 23.02 12.00 -18.57
CA TYR A 842 21.74 12.52 -19.08
C TYR A 842 21.69 14.03 -18.84
N SER A 843 21.00 14.75 -19.73
CA SER A 843 20.74 16.18 -19.55
C SER A 843 19.35 16.54 -20.05
N TYR A 844 18.58 17.16 -19.17
CA TYR A 844 17.15 17.44 -19.30
C TYR A 844 16.93 18.88 -19.73
N ALA A 845 15.71 19.22 -20.16
CA ALA A 845 15.37 20.58 -20.57
C ALA A 845 15.70 21.62 -19.49
N THR A 846 15.50 21.28 -18.22
CA THR A 846 15.78 22.16 -17.06
C THR A 846 17.27 22.40 -16.79
N ASP A 847 18.18 21.55 -17.23
CA ASP A 847 19.60 21.66 -16.90
C ASP A 847 20.29 22.84 -17.60
N ALA A 848 21.25 23.47 -16.92
CA ALA A 848 21.98 24.63 -17.44
C ALA A 848 22.78 24.33 -18.73
N VAL A 849 23.24 23.10 -18.91
CA VAL A 849 23.94 22.67 -20.14
C VAL A 849 23.04 22.66 -21.38
N MET A 850 21.72 22.63 -21.19
CA MET A 850 20.73 22.68 -22.28
C MET A 850 20.16 24.09 -22.51
N ALA A 851 20.68 25.12 -21.83
CA ALA A 851 20.20 26.50 -21.95
C ALA A 851 20.33 27.11 -23.37
N GLY A 852 21.23 26.57 -24.20
CA GLY A 852 21.41 26.98 -25.60
C GLY A 852 20.53 26.24 -26.62
N GLU A 853 19.66 25.32 -26.20
CA GLU A 853 18.83 24.55 -27.15
C GLU A 853 17.55 25.30 -27.59
N PRO A 854 17.20 25.28 -28.89
CA PRO A 854 15.96 25.88 -29.39
C PRO A 854 14.72 25.32 -28.69
N LEU A 855 13.74 26.19 -28.45
CA LEU A 855 12.42 25.87 -27.85
C LEU A 855 12.46 25.25 -26.44
N ARG A 856 13.63 25.15 -25.80
CA ARG A 856 13.83 24.63 -24.44
C ARG A 856 12.90 25.26 -23.39
N ASP A 857 12.73 26.58 -23.40
CA ASP A 857 11.84 27.26 -22.44
C ASP A 857 10.35 27.01 -22.72
N LEU A 858 9.99 26.67 -23.96
CA LEU A 858 8.63 26.30 -24.37
C LEU A 858 8.30 24.83 -24.02
N LEU A 859 9.32 23.96 -23.97
CA LEU A 859 9.20 22.63 -23.33
C LEU A 859 8.96 22.78 -21.82
N ILE A 860 9.74 23.64 -21.14
CA ILE A 860 9.62 23.88 -19.69
C ILE A 860 8.26 24.48 -19.32
N SER A 861 7.72 25.43 -20.08
CA SER A 861 6.39 25.99 -19.83
C SER A 861 5.30 24.92 -19.95
N LYS A 862 5.33 24.10 -21.01
CA LYS A 862 4.47 22.90 -21.20
C LYS A 862 4.75 21.73 -20.22
N ASN A 863 5.72 21.85 -19.32
CA ASN A 863 6.17 20.78 -18.41
C ASN A 863 6.74 19.52 -19.08
N MET A 864 7.23 19.62 -20.32
CA MET A 864 7.89 18.54 -21.05
C MET A 864 9.36 18.45 -20.63
N ILE A 865 9.61 18.02 -19.39
CA ILE A 865 10.91 18.16 -18.71
C ILE A 865 11.56 16.85 -18.22
N GLY A 866 10.80 15.76 -18.10
CA GLY A 866 11.30 14.45 -17.66
C GLY A 866 11.94 13.60 -18.76
N SER A 867 11.86 14.04 -20.03
CA SER A 867 12.59 13.42 -21.14
C SER A 867 13.98 14.06 -21.31
N PRO A 868 15.08 13.28 -21.32
CA PRO A 868 16.43 13.82 -21.52
C PRO A 868 16.62 14.28 -22.97
N LEU A 869 17.05 15.54 -23.14
CA LEU A 869 17.35 16.12 -24.45
C LEU A 869 18.72 15.69 -24.99
N LYS A 870 19.66 15.37 -24.09
CA LYS A 870 21.00 14.90 -24.43
C LYS A 870 21.39 13.69 -23.56
N ILE A 871 22.09 12.73 -24.18
CA ILE A 871 22.66 11.55 -23.53
C ILE A 871 24.09 11.36 -24.05
N GLU A 872 25.04 11.11 -23.16
CA GLU A 872 26.45 10.80 -23.48
C GLU A 872 26.86 9.47 -22.85
N SER A 873 27.78 8.74 -23.46
CA SER A 873 28.41 7.56 -22.83
C SER A 873 29.93 7.63 -22.86
N TYR A 874 30.57 7.09 -21.82
CA TYR A 874 32.02 7.13 -21.58
C TYR A 874 32.51 5.77 -21.08
N ASN A 875 33.68 5.31 -21.54
CA ASN A 875 34.38 4.14 -21.03
C ASN A 875 35.70 4.58 -20.40
N ASN A 876 35.87 4.37 -19.09
CA ASN A 876 37.01 4.83 -18.31
C ASN A 876 37.34 6.31 -18.58
N GLY A 877 36.32 7.18 -18.58
CA GLY A 877 36.43 8.61 -18.88
C GLY A 877 36.55 8.98 -20.37
N ASN A 878 36.78 8.02 -21.28
CA ASN A 878 36.85 8.27 -22.71
C ASN A 878 35.44 8.24 -23.32
N LYS A 879 34.97 9.37 -23.85
CA LYS A 879 33.61 9.50 -24.41
C LYS A 879 33.44 8.60 -25.64
N LEU A 880 32.55 7.61 -25.55
CA LEU A 880 32.23 6.66 -26.61
C LEU A 880 31.13 7.17 -27.54
N SER A 881 30.14 7.90 -27.00
CA SER A 881 29.02 8.40 -27.80
C SER A 881 28.40 9.67 -27.24
N GLU A 882 27.64 10.35 -28.10
CA GLU A 882 26.72 11.42 -27.75
C GLU A 882 25.45 11.27 -28.60
N LYS A 883 24.30 11.65 -28.04
CA LYS A 883 22.99 11.73 -28.69
C LYS A 883 22.29 13.00 -28.20
N VAL A 884 21.76 13.81 -29.12
CA VAL A 884 20.99 15.04 -28.81
C VAL A 884 19.71 15.06 -29.64
N THR A 885 18.57 15.12 -28.97
CA THR A 885 17.25 15.30 -29.58
C THR A 885 16.90 16.79 -29.57
N LYS A 886 16.87 17.43 -30.74
CA LYS A 886 16.42 18.82 -30.89
C LYS A 886 14.95 18.84 -31.29
N TYR A 887 14.16 19.69 -30.64
CA TYR A 887 12.71 19.83 -30.88
C TYR A 887 12.40 21.00 -31.83
N GLY A 888 11.33 20.86 -32.60
CA GLY A 888 10.76 21.88 -33.47
C GLY A 888 9.31 22.21 -33.08
N SER A 889 8.82 23.35 -33.57
CA SER A 889 7.42 23.76 -33.46
C SER A 889 6.72 23.44 -34.77
N TYR A 890 5.79 22.49 -34.75
CA TYR A 890 4.96 22.13 -35.91
C TYR A 890 3.54 22.65 -35.68
N THR A 891 2.98 23.36 -36.66
CA THR A 891 1.70 24.09 -36.49
C THR A 891 0.66 23.66 -37.53
N PRO A 892 0.26 22.37 -37.59
CA PRO A 892 -0.59 21.84 -38.66
C PRO A 892 -2.05 22.33 -38.60
N THR A 893 -2.50 22.80 -37.44
CA THR A 893 -3.90 23.20 -37.17
C THR A 893 -4.02 24.60 -36.53
N GLY A 894 -2.95 25.41 -36.58
CA GLY A 894 -2.83 26.67 -35.84
C GLY A 894 -2.31 26.52 -34.40
N GLN A 895 -2.39 25.32 -33.80
CA GLN A 895 -1.77 25.01 -32.51
C GLN A 895 -0.31 24.53 -32.69
N SER A 896 0.62 25.10 -31.91
CA SER A 896 2.03 24.68 -31.91
C SER A 896 2.22 23.38 -31.11
N LEU A 897 2.56 22.31 -31.83
CA LEU A 897 2.99 21.02 -31.31
C LEU A 897 4.52 21.03 -31.15
N LEU A 898 5.02 20.59 -29.98
CA LEU A 898 6.45 20.42 -29.76
C LEU A 898 6.81 18.96 -30.02
N LEU A 899 7.55 18.74 -31.10
CA LEU A 899 7.90 17.40 -31.58
C LEU A 899 9.41 17.37 -31.93
N PRO A 900 10.08 16.20 -31.86
CA PRO A 900 11.45 16.07 -32.35
C PRO A 900 11.58 16.57 -33.78
N GLN A 901 12.63 17.32 -34.09
CA GLN A 901 12.95 17.76 -35.45
C GLN A 901 14.23 17.12 -35.97
N TYR A 902 15.21 16.91 -35.08
CA TYR A 902 16.47 16.26 -35.42
C TYR A 902 16.94 15.37 -34.28
N ILE A 903 17.52 14.21 -34.63
CA ILE A 903 18.43 13.48 -33.74
C ILE A 903 19.83 13.61 -34.30
N TYR A 904 20.70 14.22 -33.51
CA TYR A 904 22.14 14.24 -33.72
C TYR A 904 22.77 13.15 -32.85
N ALA A 905 23.75 12.41 -33.37
CA ALA A 905 24.52 11.46 -32.55
C ALA A 905 25.89 11.17 -33.16
N LYS A 906 26.85 10.72 -32.34
CA LYS A 906 28.21 10.33 -32.75
C LYS A 906 28.66 9.09 -31.99
N LYS A 907 29.56 8.30 -32.58
CA LYS A 907 30.26 7.17 -31.95
C LYS A 907 31.76 7.24 -32.21
N GLY A 908 32.58 6.85 -31.24
CA GLY A 908 34.04 6.70 -31.39
C GLY A 908 34.86 7.95 -31.03
N ASN A 909 36.18 7.87 -31.25
CA ASN A 909 37.14 8.89 -30.82
C ASN A 909 36.83 10.27 -31.42
N ILE A 910 36.93 11.29 -30.58
CA ILE A 910 36.34 12.60 -30.82
C ILE A 910 37.36 13.58 -31.42
N VAL A 911 37.13 13.97 -32.67
CA VAL A 911 37.35 15.37 -33.08
C VAL A 911 36.18 16.18 -32.51
N PRO A 912 36.43 17.28 -31.77
CA PRO A 912 35.39 18.13 -31.20
C PRO A 912 34.38 18.69 -32.21
N ASP A 913 33.25 19.17 -31.69
CA ASP A 913 32.34 20.15 -32.30
C ASP A 913 31.62 19.80 -33.61
N GLN A 914 31.80 18.59 -34.15
CA GLN A 914 30.91 18.04 -35.17
C GLN A 914 30.11 16.84 -34.66
N LEU A 915 28.83 17.10 -34.36
CA LEU A 915 27.79 16.09 -34.20
C LEU A 915 27.16 15.76 -35.56
N GLU A 916 27.00 14.47 -35.83
CA GLU A 916 26.44 13.94 -37.06
C GLU A 916 24.89 13.86 -36.98
N LYS A 917 24.18 14.38 -37.98
CA LYS A 917 22.71 14.46 -37.98
C LYS A 917 22.08 13.14 -38.43
N LYS A 918 21.91 12.19 -37.49
CA LYS A 918 21.44 10.83 -37.75
C LYS A 918 20.02 10.72 -38.30
N ILE A 919 19.09 11.57 -37.87
CA ILE A 919 17.69 11.58 -38.35
C ILE A 919 17.20 13.03 -38.46
N THR A 920 16.52 13.36 -39.57
CA THR A 920 15.62 14.52 -39.67
C THR A 920 14.17 14.03 -39.66
N PHE A 921 13.31 14.67 -38.87
CA PHE A 921 11.85 14.47 -38.92
C PHE A 921 11.24 15.56 -39.80
N ASP A 922 11.11 15.24 -41.09
CA ASP A 922 10.79 16.21 -42.13
C ASP A 922 9.36 16.73 -42.01
N SER A 923 8.41 15.84 -41.64
CA SER A 923 7.00 16.23 -41.44
C SER A 923 6.24 15.34 -40.48
N TYR A 924 5.18 15.92 -39.92
CA TYR A 924 4.19 15.29 -39.05
C TYR A 924 2.77 15.51 -39.59
N ASP A 925 1.81 14.68 -39.17
CA ASP A 925 0.38 14.92 -39.40
C ASP A 925 -0.24 15.85 -38.33
N THR A 926 -1.54 16.08 -38.42
CA THR A 926 -2.34 16.86 -37.44
C THR A 926 -2.38 16.25 -36.04
N PHE A 927 -1.99 14.98 -35.89
CA PHE A 927 -2.06 14.21 -34.64
C PHE A 927 -0.68 14.01 -34.00
N GLY A 928 0.38 14.57 -34.58
CA GLY A 928 1.75 14.42 -34.09
C GLY A 928 2.42 13.09 -34.47
N ASN A 929 1.87 12.34 -35.41
CA ASN A 929 2.53 11.17 -35.99
C ASN A 929 3.55 11.60 -37.06
N ILE A 930 4.69 10.92 -37.14
CA ILE A 930 5.71 11.19 -38.17
C ILE A 930 5.18 10.72 -39.53
N THR A 931 5.05 11.63 -40.49
CA THR A 931 4.66 11.31 -41.87
C THR A 931 5.85 11.19 -42.81
N GLN A 932 6.97 11.86 -42.51
CA GLN A 932 8.24 11.64 -43.23
C GLN A 932 9.44 11.84 -42.30
N TYR A 933 10.47 11.00 -42.45
CA TYR A 933 11.78 11.21 -41.86
C TYR A 933 12.90 10.82 -42.83
N THR A 934 14.04 11.48 -42.73
CA THR A 934 15.23 11.21 -43.56
C THR A 934 16.40 10.79 -42.66
N PRO A 935 16.84 9.51 -42.72
CA PRO A 935 18.07 9.05 -42.09
C PRO A 935 19.32 9.69 -42.72
N GLU A 936 20.39 9.81 -41.93
CA GLU A 936 21.70 10.26 -42.44
C GLU A 936 22.21 9.40 -43.59
N ASN A 937 22.63 10.06 -44.68
CA ASN A 937 23.14 9.44 -45.91
C ASN A 937 22.17 8.40 -46.54
N GLY A 938 20.93 8.35 -46.07
CA GLY A 938 19.85 7.52 -46.60
C GLY A 938 18.81 8.37 -47.30
N SER A 939 17.96 7.70 -48.07
CA SER A 939 16.83 8.35 -48.72
C SER A 939 15.69 8.62 -47.74
N PRO A 940 14.79 9.59 -48.04
CA PRO A 940 13.58 9.83 -47.26
C PRO A 940 12.71 8.59 -47.11
N VAL A 941 12.03 8.50 -45.96
CA VAL A 941 11.06 7.46 -45.62
C VAL A 941 9.73 8.11 -45.27
N THR A 942 8.74 7.91 -46.14
CA THR A 942 7.35 8.29 -45.93
C THR A 942 6.62 7.21 -45.13
N ILE A 943 5.82 7.64 -44.13
CA ILE A 943 4.90 6.79 -43.39
C ILE A 943 3.48 7.28 -43.64
N ILE A 944 2.64 6.43 -44.23
CA ILE A 944 1.21 6.71 -44.40
C ILE A 944 0.47 6.10 -43.22
N TRP A 945 -0.29 6.93 -42.50
CA TRP A 945 -1.13 6.51 -41.38
C TRP A 945 -2.60 6.39 -41.81
N GLY A 946 -3.27 5.35 -41.33
CA GLY A 946 -4.68 5.05 -41.57
C GLY A 946 -5.41 4.68 -40.28
N TYR A 947 -6.64 4.17 -40.41
CA TYR A 947 -7.55 3.84 -39.31
C TYR A 947 -7.67 5.02 -38.34
N ILE A 948 -8.10 6.18 -38.87
CA ILE A 948 -8.15 7.48 -38.18
C ILE A 948 -6.76 7.86 -37.62
N LYS A 949 -5.73 7.71 -38.46
CA LYS A 949 -4.32 8.02 -38.19
C LYS A 949 -3.74 7.37 -36.92
N SER A 950 -4.25 6.20 -36.51
CA SER A 950 -3.78 5.49 -35.31
C SER A 950 -2.67 4.47 -35.57
N VAL A 951 -2.54 3.97 -36.81
CA VAL A 951 -1.56 2.95 -37.19
C VAL A 951 -0.98 3.20 -38.60
N PRO A 952 0.28 2.81 -38.86
CA PRO A 952 0.92 3.00 -40.15
C PRO A 952 0.44 1.95 -41.16
N ILE A 953 -0.31 2.36 -42.19
CA ILE A 953 -0.77 1.48 -43.28
C ILE A 953 0.26 1.32 -44.40
N ALA A 954 1.26 2.20 -44.47
CA ALA A 954 2.42 2.01 -45.35
C ALA A 954 3.70 2.61 -44.76
N LYS A 955 4.82 1.93 -45.02
CA LYS A 955 6.19 2.45 -44.93
C LYS A 955 6.76 2.46 -46.35
N ILE A 956 7.15 3.62 -46.83
CA ILE A 956 7.68 3.82 -48.19
C ILE A 956 9.09 4.39 -48.05
N GLU A 957 10.09 3.56 -48.29
CA GLU A 957 11.50 3.97 -48.22
C GLU A 957 11.99 4.35 -49.61
N ASN A 958 12.81 5.41 -49.70
CA ASN A 958 13.28 5.99 -50.97
C ASN A 958 12.17 6.68 -51.79
N ALA A 959 11.27 7.40 -51.10
CA ALA A 959 10.40 8.42 -51.67
C ALA A 959 9.99 9.46 -50.60
N THR A 960 9.71 10.69 -51.02
CA THR A 960 9.14 11.76 -50.18
C THR A 960 7.62 11.79 -50.21
N ASN A 961 7.00 12.50 -49.25
CA ASN A 961 5.56 12.74 -49.23
C ASN A 961 5.05 13.44 -50.50
N ALA A 962 5.86 14.31 -51.11
CA ALA A 962 5.50 15.01 -52.34
C ALA A 962 5.48 14.06 -53.55
N GLU A 963 6.48 13.17 -53.68
CA GLU A 963 6.54 12.15 -54.73
C GLU A 963 5.41 11.11 -54.56
N VAL A 964 5.13 10.68 -53.32
CA VAL A 964 4.03 9.77 -53.00
C VAL A 964 2.66 10.40 -53.30
N ALA A 965 2.44 11.66 -52.92
CA ALA A 965 1.20 12.37 -53.25
C ALA A 965 1.03 12.53 -54.76
N ALA A 966 2.07 12.99 -55.48
CA ALA A 966 2.04 13.17 -56.93
C ALA A 966 1.80 11.84 -57.67
N ALA A 967 2.43 10.74 -57.24
CA ALA A 967 2.24 9.40 -57.82
C ALA A 967 0.84 8.80 -57.54
N LEU A 968 0.08 9.37 -56.59
CA LEU A 968 -1.33 9.05 -56.34
C LEU A 968 -2.31 10.09 -56.93
N GLY A 969 -1.81 11.17 -57.55
CA GLY A 969 -2.63 12.26 -58.09
C GLY A 969 -3.22 13.21 -57.03
N LEU A 970 -2.60 13.31 -55.86
CA LEU A 970 -3.06 14.08 -54.69
C LEU A 970 -2.18 15.31 -54.43
N SER A 971 -2.73 16.30 -53.71
CA SER A 971 -1.99 17.48 -53.22
C SER A 971 -1.07 17.15 -52.04
N ASP A 972 -1.48 16.21 -51.20
CA ASP A 972 -0.78 15.77 -49.99
C ASP A 972 -1.26 14.37 -49.56
N ILE A 973 -0.52 13.76 -48.63
CA ILE A 973 -0.82 12.41 -48.13
C ILE A 973 -1.73 12.37 -46.90
N ASN A 974 -2.17 13.51 -46.35
CA ASN A 974 -2.97 13.51 -45.11
C ASN A 974 -4.38 13.00 -45.36
N SER A 975 -4.91 13.20 -46.58
CA SER A 975 -6.19 12.65 -47.04
C SER A 975 -6.23 11.12 -47.18
N ILE A 976 -5.07 10.44 -47.20
CA ILE A 976 -4.97 9.01 -47.50
C ILE A 976 -5.36 8.15 -46.30
N ASP A 977 -6.12 7.08 -46.54
CA ASP A 977 -6.55 6.09 -45.55
C ASP A 977 -6.45 4.64 -46.10
N GLU A 978 -6.96 3.67 -45.33
CA GLU A 978 -6.99 2.25 -45.70
C GLU A 978 -7.80 1.94 -46.97
N SER A 979 -8.75 2.79 -47.38
CA SER A 979 -9.46 2.62 -48.67
C SER A 979 -8.52 2.84 -49.86
N SER A 980 -7.48 3.66 -49.67
CA SER A 980 -6.49 4.00 -50.69
C SER A 980 -5.44 2.91 -50.93
N LEU A 981 -5.46 1.80 -50.17
CA LEU A 981 -4.45 0.73 -50.24
C LEU A 981 -4.25 0.12 -51.63
N ALA A 982 -5.26 0.14 -52.50
CA ALA A 982 -5.10 -0.27 -53.90
C ALA A 982 -4.15 0.67 -54.67
N GLY A 983 -4.31 1.99 -54.51
CA GLY A 983 -3.40 3.00 -55.06
C GLY A 983 -2.01 2.93 -54.45
N ILE A 984 -1.92 2.79 -53.12
CA ILE A 984 -0.63 2.64 -52.41
C ILE A 984 0.12 1.39 -52.89
N ASN A 985 -0.58 0.28 -53.16
CA ASN A 985 0.06 -0.93 -53.69
C ASN A 985 0.56 -0.74 -55.13
N ASN A 986 -0.15 0.01 -55.96
CA ASN A 986 0.30 0.38 -57.32
C ASN A 986 1.55 1.28 -57.31
N LEU A 987 1.91 1.93 -56.20
CA LEU A 987 3.16 2.68 -56.11
C LEU A 987 4.41 1.82 -56.36
N ARG A 988 4.33 0.49 -56.19
CA ARG A 988 5.44 -0.43 -56.55
C ARG A 988 5.77 -0.44 -58.05
N THR A 989 4.87 0.06 -58.92
CA THR A 989 5.14 0.22 -60.36
C THR A 989 5.37 1.67 -60.78
N THR A 990 4.76 2.65 -60.12
CA THR A 990 4.94 4.09 -60.44
C THR A 990 6.15 4.72 -59.76
N LEU A 991 6.60 4.17 -58.62
CA LEU A 991 7.83 4.54 -57.90
C LEU A 991 8.78 3.33 -57.85
N PRO A 992 9.36 2.86 -58.97
CA PRO A 992 10.11 1.60 -59.05
C PRO A 992 11.39 1.55 -58.22
N ASN A 993 11.86 2.70 -57.70
CA ASN A 993 13.02 2.78 -56.80
C ASN A 993 12.62 2.73 -55.30
N ALA A 994 11.32 2.77 -54.97
CA ALA A 994 10.84 2.86 -53.60
C ALA A 994 10.54 1.47 -53.01
N MET A 995 11.02 1.19 -51.80
CA MET A 995 10.70 -0.03 -51.06
C MET A 995 9.44 0.19 -50.24
N ILE A 996 8.31 -0.29 -50.75
CA ILE A 996 6.99 -0.09 -50.15
C ILE A 996 6.59 -1.33 -49.35
N THR A 997 6.45 -1.19 -48.03
CA THR A 997 5.79 -2.19 -47.18
C THR A 997 4.41 -1.68 -46.81
N THR A 998 3.36 -2.46 -47.08
CA THR A 998 1.97 -2.10 -46.77
C THR A 998 1.37 -3.03 -45.72
N TYR A 999 0.51 -2.47 -44.87
CA TYR A 999 -0.05 -3.11 -43.68
C TYR A 999 -1.57 -2.96 -43.68
N THR A 1000 -2.30 -4.07 -43.52
CA THR A 1000 -3.73 -4.02 -43.17
C THR A 1000 -3.91 -4.37 -41.70
N TYR A 1001 -4.90 -3.76 -41.07
CA TYR A 1001 -5.28 -4.03 -39.70
C TYR A 1001 -6.72 -4.54 -39.66
N ILE A 1002 -7.01 -5.41 -38.70
CA ILE A 1002 -8.37 -5.50 -38.15
C ILE A 1002 -8.37 -4.51 -36.99
N PRO A 1003 -9.23 -3.46 -36.99
CA PRO A 1003 -9.28 -2.46 -35.94
C PRO A 1003 -9.29 -3.09 -34.55
N LEU A 1004 -8.56 -2.50 -33.60
CA LEU A 1004 -8.41 -2.97 -32.20
C LEU A 1004 -7.79 -4.37 -32.00
N VAL A 1005 -7.79 -5.27 -32.99
CA VAL A 1005 -7.19 -6.60 -32.93
C VAL A 1005 -5.69 -6.54 -33.21
N GLY A 1006 -5.29 -5.92 -34.32
CA GLY A 1006 -3.89 -5.80 -34.73
C GLY A 1006 -3.69 -5.88 -36.25
N VAL A 1007 -2.44 -6.09 -36.68
CA VAL A 1007 -2.11 -6.33 -38.08
C VAL A 1007 -2.72 -7.64 -38.56
N SER A 1008 -3.48 -7.58 -39.64
CA SER A 1008 -4.06 -8.74 -40.32
C SER A 1008 -3.26 -9.18 -41.53
N THR A 1009 -2.59 -8.27 -42.25
CA THR A 1009 -1.67 -8.64 -43.34
C THR A 1009 -0.50 -7.66 -43.44
N ILE A 1010 0.66 -8.18 -43.85
CA ILE A 1010 1.84 -7.40 -44.23
C ILE A 1010 2.19 -7.81 -45.67
N THR A 1011 2.33 -6.82 -46.55
CA THR A 1011 2.80 -7.02 -47.93
C THR A 1011 4.15 -6.33 -48.08
N ASP A 1012 5.19 -7.10 -48.36
CA ASP A 1012 6.59 -6.63 -48.34
C ASP A 1012 6.95 -5.75 -49.57
N PRO A 1013 8.21 -5.27 -49.69
CA PRO A 1013 8.68 -4.52 -50.86
C PRO A 1013 8.62 -5.26 -52.20
N LYS A 1014 8.64 -6.60 -52.22
CA LYS A 1014 8.49 -7.42 -53.44
C LYS A 1014 7.02 -7.62 -53.83
N GLY A 1015 6.11 -7.44 -52.87
CA GLY A 1015 4.69 -7.78 -53.01
C GLY A 1015 4.31 -9.11 -52.35
N ASP A 1016 5.23 -9.78 -51.65
CA ASP A 1016 4.96 -11.03 -50.94
C ASP A 1016 4.07 -10.73 -49.71
N LYS A 1017 2.91 -11.39 -49.63
CA LYS A 1017 1.87 -11.09 -48.63
C LYS A 1017 1.78 -12.16 -47.54
N ILE A 1018 2.17 -11.78 -46.32
CA ILE A 1018 1.96 -12.57 -45.09
C ILE A 1018 0.60 -12.18 -44.50
N THR A 1019 -0.20 -13.18 -44.12
CA THR A 1019 -1.52 -12.99 -43.49
C THR A 1019 -1.51 -13.58 -42.09
N TYR A 1020 -2.10 -12.86 -41.14
CA TYR A 1020 -2.22 -13.20 -39.74
C TYR A 1020 -3.72 -13.33 -39.40
N THR A 1021 -4.10 -14.51 -38.89
CA THR A 1021 -5.48 -14.93 -38.57
C THR A 1021 -5.63 -15.12 -37.07
#